data_AF-A0A418SZ79-F1
#
_entry.id   AF-A0A418SZ79-F1
#
_cell.length_a   1.000
_cell.length_b   1.000
_cell.length_c   1.000
_cell.angle_alpha   90.00
_cell.angle_beta   90.00
_cell.angle_gamma   90.00
#
_symmetry.space_group_name_H-M   'P 1'
#
loop_
_entity.id
_entity.type
_entity.pdbx_description
1 polymer ?
#
loop_
_entity_poly.entity_id
_entity_poly.type
_entity_poly.pdbx_seq_one_letter_code
_entity_poly.pdbx_strand_id
1 'polypeptide(L)'
;MNAAVQFEKPNEQFQAMLDTFTDRLPAEVAEELTAFVYHMRDEKYNHIKQIVDERLNPLNELFQRNDPKMDRKMRTILFIEKTNPNDMMQAIQKMVSLDPLFDGHKQFIETMASRNHGARYTRYQLDPQLKSFIQSGIHATANTAVTALKEYAHAIKAFADLLHKMKDSVGEKAFLRMGASILGGLAGGIFGSVIAREITSSLLSDEDKMIQLSNQILKKWELFAEAFDELIKSYEYSYLHITATLFGGTVLQFDRDLRKANLYMDQLSMGDYNFTVRFTEAQLLKIREWAGKSAQEIEKHMKDRKLEKALEVSEQWYQAVQHSSLLREVPFNEQFDLIYMANMYKYAVLATRALEIKGKDELEFLNLVQEIYKQMSYMVHDDDLKKIGAPQQTEIILAWTSISLKHGRAADLNVGLDYGLSMLDRSYDTGFYSGEQGYEDTAIDLETVLYMLTHFLQETYKSEHALVQKFTDLKYFPRQSALKELRSRYAVYSPDQFYKFTSKVIRLTTALSFLKPVLIRKWRVAAVLLVLLIGFLGYSQHDKIQSWLAKPAAVEITPVPESVEQQNDYLIVTTNQANIRVQPSLDAKAVSVVNHQDRLVYSNEQMEDEDGRLWYKVILKDGQAGWISSKTVQWD
;
A
#
# COMPACT_ATOMS: atom_id res chain seq x y z
N MET A 1 -10.92 -25.89 -26.90
CA MET A 1 -12.21 -25.22 -26.60
C MET A 1 -12.23 -23.90 -27.34
N ASN A 2 -13.36 -23.54 -27.95
CA ASN A 2 -13.47 -22.32 -28.75
C ASN A 2 -13.63 -21.12 -27.80
N ALA A 3 -12.78 -20.09 -27.91
CA ALA A 3 -12.73 -18.97 -26.96
C ALA A 3 -14.07 -18.20 -26.86
N ALA A 4 -14.86 -18.21 -27.94
CA ALA A 4 -16.19 -17.61 -27.98
C ALA A 4 -17.21 -18.27 -27.02
N VAL A 5 -17.07 -19.57 -26.72
CA VAL A 5 -18.03 -20.32 -25.89
C VAL A 5 -17.89 -19.96 -24.39
N GLN A 6 -16.72 -19.48 -23.96
CA GLN A 6 -16.49 -19.16 -22.55
C GLN A 6 -17.03 -17.80 -22.11
N PHE A 7 -17.39 -16.92 -23.05
CA PHE A 7 -17.97 -15.59 -22.79
C PHE A 7 -19.40 -15.46 -23.32
N GLU A 8 -20.13 -16.57 -23.50
CA GLU A 8 -21.51 -16.53 -24.02
C GLU A 8 -22.48 -15.86 -23.04
N LYS A 9 -22.20 -15.91 -21.74
CA LYS A 9 -23.07 -15.38 -20.68
C LYS A 9 -22.28 -14.72 -19.54
N PRO A 10 -21.55 -13.63 -19.82
CA PRO A 10 -20.59 -13.06 -18.89
C PRO A 10 -21.26 -12.51 -17.61
N ASN A 11 -22.51 -12.05 -17.68
CA ASN A 11 -23.24 -11.60 -16.51
C ASN A 11 -23.55 -12.76 -15.55
N GLU A 12 -24.13 -13.87 -16.05
CA GLU A 12 -24.42 -15.05 -15.22
C GLU A 12 -23.14 -15.61 -14.59
N GLN A 13 -22.04 -15.64 -15.34
CA GLN A 13 -20.74 -16.10 -14.86
C GLN A 13 -20.12 -15.16 -13.81
N PHE A 14 -20.28 -13.85 -13.98
CA PHE A 14 -19.84 -12.86 -12.99
C PHE A 14 -20.63 -13.00 -11.68
N GLN A 15 -21.96 -13.09 -11.75
CA GLN A 15 -22.80 -13.26 -10.56
C GLN A 15 -22.45 -14.55 -9.81
N ALA A 16 -22.28 -15.66 -10.53
CA ALA A 16 -21.84 -16.93 -9.91
C ALA A 16 -20.47 -16.81 -9.20
N MET A 17 -19.60 -15.94 -9.69
CA MET A 17 -18.31 -15.67 -9.04
C MET A 17 -18.48 -14.87 -7.74
N LEU A 18 -19.38 -13.88 -7.71
CA LEU A 18 -19.70 -13.12 -6.49
C LEU A 18 -20.35 -14.02 -5.42
N ASP A 19 -21.26 -14.91 -5.84
CA ASP A 19 -21.83 -15.92 -4.94
C ASP A 19 -20.72 -16.81 -4.37
N THR A 20 -19.77 -17.23 -5.21
CA THR A 20 -18.62 -18.02 -4.75
C THR A 20 -17.73 -17.27 -3.76
N PHE A 21 -17.54 -15.95 -3.91
CA PHE A 21 -16.82 -15.15 -2.91
C PHE A 21 -17.55 -15.18 -1.57
N THR A 22 -18.85 -14.89 -1.59
CA THR A 22 -19.70 -14.82 -0.40
C THR A 22 -19.76 -16.17 0.34
N ASP A 23 -19.84 -17.28 -0.40
CA ASP A 23 -19.96 -18.62 0.17
C ASP A 23 -18.66 -19.16 0.76
N ARG A 24 -17.50 -18.74 0.24
CA ARG A 24 -16.21 -19.39 0.54
C ARG A 24 -15.21 -18.55 1.30
N LEU A 25 -15.36 -17.23 1.29
CA LEU A 25 -14.48 -16.30 1.98
C LEU A 25 -15.20 -15.68 3.18
N PRO A 26 -14.47 -15.16 4.17
CA PRO A 26 -15.09 -14.31 5.19
C PRO A 26 -15.81 -13.12 4.56
N ALA A 27 -16.88 -12.65 5.21
CA ALA A 27 -17.73 -11.59 4.69
C ALA A 27 -16.94 -10.32 4.30
N GLU A 28 -16.06 -9.84 5.19
CA GLU A 28 -15.23 -8.65 4.93
C GLU A 28 -14.30 -8.83 3.71
N VAL A 29 -13.74 -10.02 3.53
CA VAL A 29 -12.87 -10.33 2.38
C VAL A 29 -13.68 -10.41 1.08
N ALA A 30 -14.87 -11.01 1.12
CA ALA A 30 -15.76 -11.11 -0.04
C ALA A 30 -16.29 -9.73 -0.47
N GLU A 31 -16.65 -8.89 0.49
CA GLU A 31 -17.09 -7.51 0.27
C GLU A 31 -15.97 -6.66 -0.34
N GLU A 32 -14.76 -6.71 0.20
CA GLU A 32 -13.60 -5.99 -0.33
C GLU A 32 -13.28 -6.40 -1.77
N LEU A 33 -13.27 -7.71 -2.07
CA LEU A 33 -13.05 -8.20 -3.44
C LEU A 33 -14.13 -7.71 -4.40
N THR A 34 -15.39 -7.75 -3.96
CA THR A 34 -16.51 -7.29 -4.78
C THR A 34 -16.41 -5.79 -5.06
N ALA A 35 -16.09 -4.99 -4.04
CA ALA A 35 -15.88 -3.56 -4.16
C ALA A 35 -14.71 -3.24 -5.11
N PHE A 36 -13.58 -3.95 -4.96
CA PHE A 36 -12.42 -3.81 -5.85
C PHE A 36 -12.76 -4.11 -7.30
N VAL A 37 -13.50 -5.18 -7.59
CA VAL A 37 -13.89 -5.54 -8.96
C VAL A 37 -14.76 -4.43 -9.58
N TYR A 38 -15.71 -3.88 -8.84
CA TYR A 38 -16.53 -2.75 -9.31
C TYR A 38 -15.71 -1.47 -9.48
N HIS A 39 -14.75 -1.21 -8.61
CA HIS A 39 -13.83 -0.07 -8.74
C HIS A 39 -13.01 -0.17 -10.03
N MET A 40 -12.42 -1.34 -10.31
CA MET A 40 -11.69 -1.60 -11.55
C MET A 40 -12.57 -1.41 -12.79
N ARG A 41 -13.85 -1.84 -12.72
CA ARG A 41 -14.83 -1.55 -13.77
C ARG A 41 -14.99 -0.04 -13.94
N ASP A 42 -15.23 0.70 -12.87
CA ASP A 42 -15.49 2.14 -12.96
C ASP A 42 -14.30 2.89 -13.56
N GLU A 43 -13.06 2.55 -13.17
CA GLU A 43 -11.86 3.10 -13.79
C GLU A 43 -11.82 2.81 -15.29
N LYS A 44 -12.06 1.56 -15.70
CA LYS A 44 -12.06 1.18 -17.12
C LYS A 44 -13.20 1.88 -17.88
N TYR A 45 -14.38 1.98 -17.29
CA TYR A 45 -15.58 2.54 -17.92
C TYR A 45 -15.58 4.06 -17.99
N ASN A 46 -14.92 4.75 -17.07
CA ASN A 46 -14.72 6.19 -17.16
C ASN A 46 -13.93 6.56 -18.43
N HIS A 47 -12.92 5.76 -18.79
CA HIS A 47 -12.18 5.94 -20.04
C HIS A 47 -13.03 5.65 -21.28
N ILE A 48 -13.88 4.61 -21.24
CA ILE A 48 -14.80 4.28 -22.33
C ILE A 48 -15.85 5.38 -22.50
N LYS A 49 -16.40 5.87 -21.39
CA LYS A 49 -17.36 6.97 -21.36
C LYS A 49 -16.75 8.25 -21.91
N GLN A 50 -15.51 8.58 -21.58
CA GLN A 50 -14.82 9.73 -22.19
C GLN A 50 -14.73 9.60 -23.71
N ILE A 51 -14.37 8.42 -24.23
CA ILE A 51 -14.32 8.14 -25.67
C ILE A 51 -15.71 8.32 -26.32
N VAL A 52 -16.76 7.80 -25.68
CA VAL A 52 -18.15 7.94 -26.11
C VAL A 52 -18.59 9.41 -26.09
N ASP A 53 -18.35 10.10 -24.98
CA ASP A 53 -18.81 11.46 -24.74
C ASP A 53 -18.11 12.48 -25.64
N GLU A 54 -16.80 12.35 -25.87
CA GLU A 54 -16.03 13.25 -26.74
C GLU A 54 -16.44 13.13 -28.22
N ARG A 55 -16.92 11.96 -28.65
CA ARG A 55 -17.09 11.64 -30.08
C ARG A 55 -18.55 11.53 -30.50
N LEU A 56 -19.42 10.97 -29.66
CA LEU A 56 -20.82 10.70 -29.99
C LEU A 56 -21.78 11.80 -29.51
N ASN A 57 -21.54 12.42 -28.35
CA ASN A 57 -22.42 13.49 -27.86
C ASN A 57 -22.46 14.73 -28.77
N PRO A 58 -21.35 15.21 -29.37
CA PRO A 58 -21.39 16.32 -30.31
C PRO A 58 -22.25 16.04 -31.55
N LEU A 59 -22.44 14.77 -31.93
CA LEU A 59 -23.30 14.38 -33.05
C LEU A 59 -24.78 14.57 -32.70
N ASN A 60 -25.18 14.21 -31.48
CA ASN A 60 -26.53 14.48 -31.00
C ASN A 60 -26.85 15.98 -31.00
N GLU A 61 -25.89 16.82 -30.62
CA GLU A 61 -26.05 18.29 -30.69
C GLU A 61 -26.12 18.80 -32.15
N LEU A 62 -25.31 18.24 -33.05
CA LEU A 62 -25.30 18.55 -34.49
C LEU A 62 -26.64 18.24 -35.18
N PHE A 63 -27.34 17.20 -34.76
CA PHE A 63 -28.64 16.80 -35.33
C PHE A 63 -29.85 17.41 -34.60
N GLN A 64 -29.73 17.78 -33.31
CA GLN A 64 -30.81 18.44 -32.55
C GLN A 64 -30.92 19.94 -32.82
N ARG A 65 -29.81 20.62 -33.14
CA ARG A 65 -29.87 22.00 -33.65
C ARG A 65 -30.35 21.97 -35.10
N ASN A 66 -31.64 22.16 -35.31
CA ASN A 66 -32.20 22.57 -36.60
C ASN A 66 -31.71 23.98 -36.97
N ASP A 67 -30.39 24.18 -37.11
CA ASP A 67 -29.82 25.43 -37.57
C ASP A 67 -30.23 25.63 -39.04
N PRO A 68 -31.11 26.58 -39.36
CA PRO A 68 -31.59 26.79 -40.71
C PRO A 68 -30.49 27.24 -41.67
N LYS A 69 -29.33 27.68 -41.14
CA LYS A 69 -28.18 28.16 -41.92
C LYS A 69 -27.18 27.06 -42.24
N MET A 70 -27.29 25.87 -41.63
CA MET A 70 -26.33 24.79 -41.83
C MET A 70 -26.81 23.82 -42.91
N ASP A 71 -26.21 23.93 -44.10
CA ASP A 71 -26.50 23.08 -45.25
C ASP A 71 -26.29 21.58 -44.93
N ARG A 72 -27.10 20.70 -45.53
CA ARG A 72 -27.07 19.23 -45.38
C ARG A 72 -25.69 18.66 -45.71
N LYS A 73 -24.97 19.28 -46.65
CA LYS A 73 -23.60 18.90 -47.01
C LYS A 73 -22.58 19.21 -45.91
N MET A 74 -22.66 20.39 -45.29
CA MET A 74 -21.80 20.77 -44.17
C MET A 74 -22.05 19.85 -42.96
N ARG A 75 -23.31 19.51 -42.68
CA ARG A 75 -23.68 18.48 -41.69
C ARG A 75 -23.04 17.13 -41.96
N THR A 76 -23.05 16.68 -43.22
CA THR A 76 -22.44 15.40 -43.60
C THR A 76 -20.91 15.43 -43.47
N ILE A 77 -20.25 16.54 -43.82
CA ILE A 77 -18.80 16.69 -43.68
C ILE A 77 -18.39 16.71 -42.20
N LEU A 78 -19.05 17.53 -41.37
CA LEU A 78 -18.81 17.58 -39.94
C LEU A 78 -19.10 16.24 -39.27
N PHE A 79 -20.15 15.55 -39.70
CA PHE A 79 -20.47 14.20 -39.26
C PHE A 79 -19.33 13.22 -39.59
N ILE A 80 -18.84 13.17 -40.83
CA ILE A 80 -17.73 12.28 -41.24
C ILE A 80 -16.44 12.61 -40.46
N GLU A 81 -16.15 13.90 -40.26
CA GLU A 81 -15.00 14.35 -39.48
C GLU A 81 -15.06 13.85 -38.03
N LYS A 82 -16.22 13.99 -37.37
CA LYS A 82 -16.43 13.56 -35.98
C LYS A 82 -16.53 12.04 -35.83
N THR A 83 -16.89 11.32 -36.90
CA THR A 83 -17.07 9.86 -36.92
C THR A 83 -15.92 9.13 -37.62
N ASN A 84 -14.73 9.73 -37.68
CA ASN A 84 -13.58 9.15 -38.38
C ASN A 84 -13.37 7.66 -38.05
N PRO A 85 -13.43 6.74 -39.05
CA PRO A 85 -13.34 5.31 -38.80
C PRO A 85 -12.02 4.84 -38.17
N ASN A 86 -10.90 5.50 -38.49
CA ASN A 86 -9.59 5.12 -37.92
C ASN A 86 -9.57 5.41 -36.42
N ASP A 87 -10.07 6.57 -36.03
CA ASP A 87 -10.15 6.93 -34.62
C ASP A 87 -11.10 6.01 -33.85
N MET A 88 -12.25 5.66 -34.44
CA MET A 88 -13.20 4.72 -33.84
C MET A 88 -12.58 3.32 -33.69
N MET A 89 -11.74 2.91 -34.64
CA MET A 89 -10.99 1.65 -34.54
C MET A 89 -9.98 1.68 -33.37
N GLN A 90 -9.22 2.77 -33.24
CA GLN A 90 -8.29 2.95 -32.12
C GLN A 90 -9.01 2.96 -30.78
N ALA A 91 -10.16 3.62 -30.70
CA ALA A 91 -11.02 3.61 -29.53
C ALA A 91 -11.48 2.20 -29.15
N ILE A 92 -11.95 1.40 -30.12
CA ILE A 92 -12.34 -0.01 -29.89
C ILE A 92 -11.13 -0.82 -29.42
N GLN A 93 -9.97 -0.68 -30.07
CA GLN A 93 -8.75 -1.40 -29.68
C GLN A 93 -8.31 -1.08 -28.25
N LYS A 94 -8.30 0.21 -27.88
CA LYS A 94 -7.98 0.65 -26.51
C LYS A 94 -9.00 0.15 -25.49
N MET A 95 -10.29 0.15 -25.86
CA MET A 95 -11.36 -0.40 -25.03
C MET A 95 -11.11 -1.87 -24.75
N VAL A 96 -10.89 -2.70 -25.77
CA VAL A 96 -10.75 -4.16 -25.61
C VAL A 96 -9.37 -4.64 -25.17
N SER A 97 -8.38 -3.77 -25.07
CA SER A 97 -7.08 -4.12 -24.46
C SER A 97 -7.25 -4.41 -22.96
N LEU A 98 -6.67 -5.52 -22.52
CA LEU A 98 -6.57 -5.93 -21.13
C LEU A 98 -5.15 -5.83 -20.58
N ASP A 99 -4.20 -5.25 -21.31
CA ASP A 99 -2.80 -5.17 -20.86
C ASP A 99 -2.65 -4.51 -19.48
N PRO A 100 -3.32 -3.36 -19.21
CA PRO A 100 -3.27 -2.77 -17.86
C PRO A 100 -3.84 -3.68 -16.77
N LEU A 101 -4.85 -4.50 -17.09
CA LEU A 101 -5.45 -5.45 -16.14
C LEU A 101 -4.46 -6.58 -15.82
N PHE A 102 -3.77 -7.10 -16.83
CA PHE A 102 -2.77 -8.15 -16.65
C PHE A 102 -1.53 -7.65 -15.90
N ASP A 103 -1.09 -6.42 -16.18
CA ASP A 103 0.03 -5.79 -15.46
C ASP A 103 -0.34 -5.53 -14.00
N GLY A 104 -1.56 -5.02 -13.75
CA GLY A 104 -2.10 -4.86 -12.40
C GLY A 104 -2.20 -6.20 -11.64
N HIS A 105 -2.62 -7.27 -12.30
CA HIS A 105 -2.66 -8.61 -11.70
C HIS A 105 -1.26 -9.11 -11.33
N LYS A 106 -0.28 -8.90 -12.21
CA LYS A 106 1.12 -9.25 -11.93
C LYS A 106 1.65 -8.48 -10.71
N GLN A 107 1.41 -7.17 -10.66
CA GLN A 107 1.80 -6.34 -9.51
C GLN A 107 1.12 -6.81 -8.21
N PHE A 108 -0.16 -7.17 -8.29
CA PHE A 108 -0.89 -7.75 -7.17
C PHE A 108 -0.21 -9.03 -6.67
N ILE A 109 0.11 -9.98 -7.55
CA ILE A 109 0.83 -11.22 -7.18
C ILE A 109 2.17 -10.92 -6.52
N GLU A 110 2.98 -10.04 -7.11
CA GLU A 110 4.31 -9.68 -6.60
C GLU A 110 4.23 -9.01 -5.23
N THR A 111 3.30 -8.07 -5.06
CA THR A 111 3.11 -7.35 -3.79
C THR A 111 2.60 -8.28 -2.71
N MET A 112 1.57 -9.08 -3.01
CA MET A 112 1.02 -10.07 -2.07
C MET A 112 2.07 -11.11 -1.68
N ALA A 113 2.94 -11.53 -2.61
CA ALA A 113 4.02 -12.48 -2.33
C ALA A 113 5.04 -11.96 -1.32
N SER A 114 5.24 -10.65 -1.24
CA SER A 114 6.16 -10.01 -0.30
C SER A 114 5.61 -9.90 1.14
N ARG A 115 4.28 -10.07 1.31
CA ARG A 115 3.64 -9.96 2.63
C ARG A 115 3.89 -11.19 3.49
N ASN A 116 3.67 -11.05 4.80
CA ASN A 116 3.77 -12.16 5.75
C ASN A 116 2.81 -13.30 5.32
N HIS A 117 3.30 -14.54 5.28
CA HIS A 117 2.59 -15.72 4.73
C HIS A 117 2.24 -15.65 3.23
N GLY A 118 2.71 -14.63 2.51
CA GLY A 118 2.38 -14.35 1.12
C GLY A 118 3.18 -15.12 0.09
N ALA A 119 4.36 -15.66 0.42
CA ALA A 119 5.28 -16.26 -0.55
C ALA A 119 4.65 -17.29 -1.52
N ARG A 120 3.56 -17.96 -1.13
CA ARG A 120 2.81 -18.90 -1.97
C ARG A 120 2.06 -18.25 -3.14
N TYR A 121 1.81 -16.93 -3.11
CA TYR A 121 1.17 -16.21 -4.22
C TYR A 121 1.92 -16.32 -5.54
N THR A 122 3.24 -16.52 -5.49
CA THR A 122 4.09 -16.78 -6.67
C THR A 122 3.63 -17.95 -7.53
N ARG A 123 2.83 -18.87 -6.97
CA ARG A 123 2.27 -20.02 -7.69
C ARG A 123 1.07 -19.66 -8.58
N TYR A 124 0.52 -18.46 -8.45
CA TYR A 124 -0.68 -18.00 -9.15
C TYR A 124 -0.38 -16.95 -10.21
N GLN A 125 0.85 -16.91 -10.71
CA GLN A 125 1.16 -16.10 -11.88
C GLN A 125 0.31 -16.55 -13.06
N LEU A 126 -0.20 -15.57 -13.82
CA LEU A 126 -1.02 -15.83 -14.96
C LEU A 126 -0.20 -16.51 -16.07
N ASP A 127 -0.64 -17.69 -16.50
CA ASP A 127 -0.01 -18.41 -17.60
C ASP A 127 -0.11 -17.60 -18.92
N PRO A 128 0.98 -17.48 -19.71
CA PRO A 128 0.97 -16.72 -20.96
C PRO A 128 -0.04 -17.22 -22.01
N GLN A 129 -0.29 -18.52 -22.08
CA GLN A 129 -1.29 -19.08 -23.01
C GLN A 129 -2.70 -18.70 -22.56
N LEU A 130 -2.97 -18.74 -21.25
CA LEU A 130 -4.23 -18.28 -20.68
C LEU A 130 -4.43 -16.77 -20.90
N LYS A 131 -3.38 -15.95 -20.73
CA LYS A 131 -3.41 -14.51 -21.05
C LYS A 131 -3.84 -14.28 -22.51
N SER A 132 -3.18 -14.96 -23.44
CA SER A 132 -3.48 -14.86 -24.88
C SER A 132 -4.91 -15.33 -25.21
N PHE A 133 -5.35 -16.40 -24.55
CA PHE A 133 -6.70 -16.94 -24.71
C PHE A 133 -7.77 -15.95 -24.25
N ILE A 134 -7.61 -15.35 -23.06
CA ILE A 134 -8.53 -14.33 -22.53
C ILE A 134 -8.59 -13.11 -23.46
N GLN A 135 -7.42 -12.62 -23.89
CA GLN A 135 -7.33 -11.47 -24.79
C GLN A 135 -8.04 -11.75 -26.13
N SER A 136 -7.87 -12.95 -26.68
CA SER A 136 -8.52 -13.37 -27.92
C SER A 136 -10.05 -13.46 -27.77
N GLY A 137 -10.54 -13.94 -26.61
CA GLY A 137 -11.96 -14.00 -26.30
C GLY A 137 -12.61 -12.62 -26.29
N ILE A 138 -11.96 -11.64 -25.62
CA ILE A 138 -12.43 -10.25 -25.60
C ILE A 138 -12.34 -9.58 -26.99
N HIS A 139 -11.30 -9.86 -27.78
CA HIS A 139 -11.27 -9.34 -29.16
C HIS A 139 -12.40 -9.91 -30.02
N ALA A 140 -12.80 -11.17 -29.79
CA ALA A 140 -13.87 -11.78 -30.55
C ALA A 140 -15.23 -11.09 -30.33
N THR A 141 -15.48 -10.52 -29.15
CA THR A 141 -16.73 -9.76 -28.88
C THR A 141 -16.82 -8.48 -29.71
N ALA A 142 -15.68 -7.89 -30.08
CA ALA A 142 -15.63 -6.70 -30.92
C ALA A 142 -15.83 -6.95 -32.42
N ASN A 143 -15.83 -8.21 -32.88
CA ASN A 143 -15.87 -8.53 -34.32
C ASN A 143 -17.08 -7.93 -35.04
N THR A 144 -18.25 -7.93 -34.42
CA THR A 144 -19.48 -7.37 -35.02
C THR A 144 -19.34 -5.86 -35.22
N ALA A 145 -18.94 -5.12 -34.18
CA ALA A 145 -18.72 -3.68 -34.26
C ALA A 145 -17.59 -3.31 -35.24
N VAL A 146 -16.48 -4.06 -35.21
CA VAL A 146 -15.35 -3.87 -36.15
C VAL A 146 -15.78 -4.11 -37.60
N THR A 147 -16.62 -5.10 -37.84
CA THR A 147 -17.15 -5.38 -39.19
C THR A 147 -18.07 -4.26 -39.65
N ALA A 148 -19.01 -3.82 -38.81
CA ALA A 148 -19.88 -2.69 -39.11
C ALA A 148 -19.09 -1.40 -39.36
N LEU A 149 -18.02 -1.15 -38.59
CA LEU A 149 -17.12 -0.01 -38.78
C LEU A 149 -16.37 -0.07 -40.12
N LYS A 150 -15.93 -1.26 -40.55
CA LYS A 150 -15.31 -1.45 -41.87
C LYS A 150 -16.30 -1.15 -42.99
N GLU A 151 -17.54 -1.60 -42.87
CA GLU A 151 -18.60 -1.28 -43.84
C GLU A 151 -18.89 0.23 -43.89
N TYR A 152 -18.90 0.89 -42.74
CA TYR A 152 -19.01 2.35 -42.65
C TYR A 152 -17.83 3.07 -43.33
N ALA A 153 -16.60 2.62 -43.08
CA ALA A 153 -15.40 3.16 -43.73
C ALA A 153 -15.45 3.00 -45.26
N HIS A 154 -15.96 1.87 -45.74
CA HIS A 154 -16.18 1.64 -47.17
C HIS A 154 -17.21 2.62 -47.77
N ALA A 155 -18.28 2.94 -47.04
CA ALA A 155 -19.27 3.93 -47.48
C ALA A 155 -18.67 5.34 -47.57
N ILE A 156 -17.86 5.76 -46.59
CA ILE A 156 -17.13 7.03 -46.63
C ILE A 156 -16.18 7.07 -47.83
N LYS A 157 -15.41 6.00 -48.06
CA LYS A 157 -14.48 5.92 -49.20
C LYS A 157 -15.19 6.07 -50.53
N ALA A 158 -16.32 5.38 -50.72
CA ALA A 158 -17.12 5.49 -51.94
C ALA A 158 -17.62 6.92 -52.20
N PHE A 159 -18.00 7.63 -51.14
CA PHE A 159 -18.39 9.04 -51.20
C PHE A 159 -17.20 9.96 -51.54
N ALA A 160 -16.04 9.73 -50.92
CA ALA A 160 -14.81 10.48 -51.23
C ALA A 160 -14.34 10.27 -52.68
N ASP A 161 -14.40 9.03 -53.18
CA ASP A 161 -14.06 8.69 -54.57
C ASP A 161 -15.00 9.40 -55.56
N LEU A 162 -16.29 9.53 -55.24
CA LEU A 162 -17.25 10.30 -56.06
C LEU A 162 -16.88 11.79 -56.07
N LEU A 163 -16.59 12.37 -54.90
CA LEU A 163 -16.14 13.76 -54.81
C LEU A 163 -14.86 14.02 -55.62
N HIS A 164 -13.92 13.08 -55.60
CA HIS A 164 -12.69 13.17 -56.39
C HIS A 164 -12.97 13.11 -57.90
N LYS A 165 -13.80 12.17 -58.35
CA LYS A 165 -14.24 12.07 -59.76
C LYS A 165 -14.98 13.32 -60.24
N MET A 166 -15.79 13.94 -59.38
CA MET A 166 -16.44 15.23 -59.67
C MET A 166 -15.42 16.38 -59.76
N LYS A 167 -14.38 16.39 -58.91
CA LYS A 167 -13.29 17.36 -58.99
C LYS A 167 -12.54 17.24 -60.32
N ASP A 168 -12.25 16.01 -60.75
CA ASP A 168 -11.47 15.73 -61.96
C ASP A 168 -12.25 16.01 -63.26
N SER A 169 -13.56 15.73 -63.27
CA SER A 169 -14.41 15.89 -64.45
C SER A 169 -14.77 17.34 -64.77
N VAL A 170 -14.81 18.23 -63.77
CA VAL A 170 -15.25 19.61 -63.95
C VAL A 170 -14.09 20.62 -63.78
N GLY A 171 -12.96 20.19 -63.20
CA GLY A 171 -11.78 21.01 -62.99
C GLY A 171 -11.86 21.88 -61.72
N GLU A 172 -10.73 22.14 -61.07
CA GLU A 172 -10.65 22.69 -59.71
C GLU A 172 -11.39 24.03 -59.52
N LYS A 173 -11.30 24.95 -60.49
CA LYS A 173 -12.04 26.23 -60.47
C LYS A 173 -13.55 26.06 -60.66
N ALA A 174 -13.99 25.08 -61.45
CA ALA A 174 -15.42 24.84 -61.66
C ALA A 174 -16.01 23.98 -60.54
N PHE A 175 -15.23 23.09 -59.91
CA PHE A 175 -15.60 22.37 -58.69
C PHE A 175 -15.74 23.33 -57.49
N LEU A 176 -14.83 24.30 -57.35
CA LEU A 176 -14.96 25.39 -56.37
C LEU A 176 -16.17 26.31 -56.68
N ARG A 177 -16.42 26.62 -57.97
CA ARG A 177 -17.63 27.36 -58.39
C ARG A 177 -18.91 26.55 -58.29
N MET A 178 -18.88 25.23 -58.40
CA MET A 178 -20.00 24.32 -58.17
C MET A 178 -20.31 24.24 -56.68
N GLY A 179 -19.26 24.23 -55.84
CA GLY A 179 -19.36 24.53 -54.42
C GLY A 179 -20.04 25.88 -54.15
N ALA A 180 -19.79 26.90 -54.98
CA ALA A 180 -20.38 28.24 -54.85
C ALA A 180 -21.77 28.43 -55.54
N SER A 181 -22.10 27.70 -56.60
CA SER A 181 -23.39 27.78 -57.30
C SER A 181 -24.46 26.91 -56.64
N ILE A 182 -24.03 25.89 -55.89
CA ILE A 182 -24.86 25.20 -54.89
C ILE A 182 -25.14 26.14 -53.69
N LEU A 183 -24.21 27.05 -53.36
CA LEU A 183 -24.41 28.09 -52.32
C LEU A 183 -25.23 29.32 -52.79
N GLY A 184 -25.24 29.63 -54.10
CA GLY A 184 -25.93 30.80 -54.65
C GLY A 184 -27.37 30.56 -55.13
N GLY A 185 -27.82 29.31 -55.20
CA GLY A 185 -29.09 28.94 -55.85
C GLY A 185 -30.34 28.95 -54.95
N LEU A 186 -30.24 29.24 -53.66
CA LEU A 186 -31.35 29.02 -52.71
C LEU A 186 -31.76 30.28 -51.94
N ALA A 187 -31.86 31.40 -52.64
CA ALA A 187 -32.72 32.51 -52.24
C ALA A 187 -34.12 32.43 -52.91
N GLY A 188 -34.37 31.42 -53.76
CA GLY A 188 -35.65 31.20 -54.41
C GLY A 188 -35.97 29.71 -54.44
N GLY A 189 -37.05 29.32 -53.78
CA GLY A 189 -37.58 27.96 -53.85
C GLY A 189 -37.89 27.54 -55.29
N ILE A 190 -37.87 26.23 -55.48
CA ILE A 190 -38.39 25.42 -56.59
C ILE A 190 -39.22 26.22 -57.62
N PHE A 191 -38.69 26.30 -58.85
CA PHE A 191 -39.20 26.94 -60.09
C PHE A 191 -38.97 28.45 -60.28
N GLY A 192 -38.01 28.79 -61.16
CA GLY A 192 -37.84 30.15 -61.70
C GLY A 192 -36.88 30.22 -62.90
N SER A 193 -37.40 29.95 -64.09
CA SER A 193 -36.92 30.35 -65.44
C SER A 193 -35.48 30.03 -65.91
N VAL A 194 -35.39 29.04 -66.80
CA VAL A 194 -34.73 29.07 -68.13
C VAL A 194 -33.47 29.94 -68.28
N ILE A 195 -32.33 29.26 -68.44
CA ILE A 195 -31.04 29.55 -69.15
C ILE A 195 -29.98 28.79 -68.33
N ALA A 196 -29.36 27.65 -68.71
CA ALA A 196 -28.88 27.18 -69.99
C ALA A 196 -29.04 25.65 -70.12
N ARG A 197 -29.72 25.22 -71.18
CA ARG A 197 -29.72 23.83 -71.65
C ARG A 197 -28.41 23.55 -72.38
N GLU A 198 -27.37 23.14 -71.66
CA GLU A 198 -26.24 22.40 -72.27
C GLU A 198 -25.35 21.61 -71.29
N ILE A 199 -25.63 21.62 -69.97
CA ILE A 199 -24.80 20.91 -68.96
C ILE A 199 -25.65 20.01 -68.03
N THR A 200 -26.88 19.65 -68.39
CA THR A 200 -27.85 19.12 -67.40
C THR A 200 -28.00 17.59 -67.33
N SER A 201 -27.46 16.79 -68.24
CA SER A 201 -27.63 15.32 -68.16
C SER A 201 -26.59 14.61 -67.28
N SER A 202 -25.35 15.12 -67.18
CA SER A 202 -24.33 14.53 -66.29
C SER A 202 -24.50 14.98 -64.83
N LEU A 203 -24.88 16.25 -64.60
CA LEU A 203 -24.99 16.85 -63.25
C LEU A 203 -26.17 16.34 -62.41
N LEU A 204 -27.35 16.13 -63.02
CA LEU A 204 -28.51 15.56 -62.29
C LEU A 204 -28.22 14.11 -61.83
N SER A 205 -27.45 13.35 -62.62
CA SER A 205 -27.08 11.98 -62.27
C SER A 205 -26.09 11.90 -61.10
N ASP A 206 -25.33 12.97 -60.85
CA ASP A 206 -24.32 13.00 -59.79
C ASP A 206 -24.87 13.55 -58.47
N GLU A 207 -25.91 14.39 -58.50
CA GLU A 207 -26.63 14.86 -57.30
C GLU A 207 -27.44 13.73 -56.63
N ASP A 208 -28.18 12.94 -57.41
CA ASP A 208 -28.92 11.78 -56.90
C ASP A 208 -27.98 10.72 -56.29
N LYS A 209 -26.81 10.49 -56.91
CA LYS A 209 -25.77 9.61 -56.37
C LYS A 209 -25.19 10.14 -55.06
N MET A 210 -24.99 11.46 -54.94
CA MET A 210 -24.52 12.09 -53.70
C MET A 210 -25.53 11.93 -52.55
N ILE A 211 -26.82 12.10 -52.83
CA ILE A 211 -27.89 11.86 -51.85
C ILE A 211 -27.92 10.38 -51.45
N GLN A 212 -27.83 9.47 -52.41
CA GLN A 212 -27.82 8.03 -52.18
C GLN A 212 -26.63 7.60 -51.30
N LEU A 213 -25.40 8.05 -51.61
CA LEU A 213 -24.21 7.72 -50.83
C LEU A 213 -24.23 8.36 -49.43
N SER A 214 -24.74 9.59 -49.30
CA SER A 214 -24.94 10.24 -47.99
C SER A 214 -25.92 9.45 -47.11
N ASN A 215 -27.02 8.97 -47.67
CA ASN A 215 -27.96 8.11 -46.94
C ASN A 215 -27.34 6.74 -46.59
N GLN A 216 -26.47 6.19 -47.44
CA GLN A 216 -25.73 4.96 -47.13
C GLN A 216 -24.74 5.16 -45.98
N ILE A 217 -24.04 6.29 -45.92
CA ILE A 217 -23.15 6.65 -44.80
C ILE A 217 -23.92 6.66 -43.48
N LEU A 218 -25.07 7.36 -43.43
CA LEU A 218 -25.91 7.43 -42.22
C LEU A 218 -26.43 6.04 -41.82
N LYS A 219 -26.95 5.26 -42.76
CA LYS A 219 -27.42 3.90 -42.48
C LYS A 219 -26.30 2.98 -41.96
N LYS A 220 -25.10 3.05 -42.54
CA LYS A 220 -23.96 2.24 -42.10
C LYS A 220 -23.44 2.70 -40.73
N TRP A 221 -23.53 3.99 -40.44
CA TRP A 221 -23.25 4.51 -39.11
C TRP A 221 -24.25 4.03 -38.06
N GLU A 222 -25.56 4.04 -38.35
CA GLU A 222 -26.59 3.52 -37.45
C GLU A 222 -26.31 2.06 -37.07
N LEU A 223 -26.01 1.21 -38.06
CA LEU A 223 -25.64 -0.19 -37.84
C LEU A 223 -24.36 -0.32 -37.00
N PHE A 224 -23.37 0.54 -37.22
CA PHE A 224 -22.17 0.57 -36.39
C PHE A 224 -22.49 1.01 -34.95
N ALA A 225 -23.29 2.05 -34.77
CA ALA A 225 -23.67 2.57 -33.45
C ALA A 225 -24.45 1.53 -32.64
N GLU A 226 -25.39 0.82 -33.27
CA GLU A 226 -26.11 -0.32 -32.65
C GLU A 226 -25.14 -1.42 -32.23
N ALA A 227 -24.26 -1.87 -33.14
CA ALA A 227 -23.27 -2.89 -32.83
C ALA A 227 -22.25 -2.45 -31.75
N PHE A 228 -21.94 -1.16 -31.69
CA PHE A 228 -21.04 -0.59 -30.70
C PHE A 228 -21.69 -0.48 -29.31
N ASP A 229 -22.98 -0.11 -29.22
CA ASP A 229 -23.74 -0.13 -27.97
C ASP A 229 -23.86 -1.56 -27.40
N GLU A 230 -24.13 -2.54 -28.27
CA GLU A 230 -24.11 -3.97 -27.88
C GLU A 230 -22.73 -4.42 -27.39
N LEU A 231 -21.66 -3.99 -28.08
CA LEU A 231 -20.29 -4.27 -27.65
C LEU A 231 -20.01 -3.69 -26.26
N ILE A 232 -20.37 -2.43 -25.97
CA ILE A 232 -20.13 -1.82 -24.66
C ILE A 232 -20.82 -2.62 -23.55
N LYS A 233 -22.07 -3.05 -23.78
CA LYS A 233 -22.84 -3.85 -22.81
C LYS A 233 -22.21 -5.23 -22.59
N SER A 234 -21.83 -5.91 -23.67
CA SER A 234 -21.17 -7.23 -23.60
C SER A 234 -19.78 -7.15 -22.96
N TYR A 235 -19.02 -6.11 -23.27
CA TYR A 235 -17.69 -5.86 -22.73
C TYR A 235 -17.72 -5.67 -21.22
N GLU A 236 -18.76 -5.03 -20.67
CA GLU A 236 -18.85 -4.69 -19.23
C GLU A 236 -18.77 -5.93 -18.37
N TYR A 237 -19.71 -6.83 -18.62
CA TYR A 237 -19.80 -8.07 -17.87
C TYR A 237 -18.62 -8.99 -18.15
N SER A 238 -18.08 -8.95 -19.37
CA SER A 238 -16.89 -9.75 -19.70
C SER A 238 -15.68 -9.25 -18.92
N TYR A 239 -15.49 -7.93 -18.83
CA TYR A 239 -14.42 -7.32 -18.05
C TYR A 239 -14.58 -7.57 -16.56
N LEU A 240 -15.80 -7.43 -16.00
CA LEU A 240 -16.12 -7.76 -14.62
C LEU A 240 -15.81 -9.23 -14.31
N HIS A 241 -16.26 -10.16 -15.16
CA HIS A 241 -16.01 -11.58 -14.99
C HIS A 241 -14.51 -11.92 -15.03
N ILE A 242 -13.76 -11.35 -15.99
CA ILE A 242 -12.31 -11.55 -16.09
C ILE A 242 -11.61 -11.00 -14.84
N THR A 243 -11.94 -9.79 -14.41
CA THR A 243 -11.35 -9.16 -13.23
C THR A 243 -11.63 -9.98 -11.97
N ALA A 244 -12.89 -10.39 -11.75
CA ALA A 244 -13.27 -11.25 -10.64
C ALA A 244 -12.52 -12.59 -10.68
N THR A 245 -12.36 -13.17 -11.87
CA THR A 245 -11.64 -14.44 -12.03
C THR A 245 -10.14 -14.29 -11.74
N LEU A 246 -9.50 -13.25 -12.25
CA LEU A 246 -8.06 -13.03 -12.08
C LEU A 246 -7.70 -12.71 -10.63
N PHE A 247 -8.37 -11.74 -10.01
CA PHE A 247 -8.04 -11.30 -8.65
C PHE A 247 -8.74 -12.17 -7.61
N GLY A 248 -10.07 -12.25 -7.68
CA GLY A 248 -10.85 -13.01 -6.72
C GLY A 248 -10.64 -14.53 -6.83
N GLY A 249 -10.48 -15.07 -8.05
CA GLY A 249 -10.12 -16.48 -8.23
C GLY A 249 -8.76 -16.84 -7.63
N THR A 250 -7.77 -15.94 -7.74
CA THR A 250 -6.47 -16.10 -7.06
C THR A 250 -6.63 -16.07 -5.54
N VAL A 251 -7.40 -15.12 -4.99
CA VAL A 251 -7.63 -15.05 -3.54
C VAL A 251 -8.35 -16.29 -3.02
N LEU A 252 -9.40 -16.75 -3.70
CA LEU A 252 -10.08 -18.02 -3.38
C LEU A 252 -9.12 -19.20 -3.38
N GLN A 253 -8.25 -19.26 -4.39
CA GLN A 253 -7.31 -20.35 -4.52
C GLN A 253 -6.25 -20.35 -3.42
N PHE A 254 -5.76 -19.15 -3.06
CA PHE A 254 -4.82 -18.96 -1.96
C PHE A 254 -5.46 -19.30 -0.61
N ASP A 255 -6.65 -18.81 -0.31
CA ASP A 255 -7.37 -19.13 0.93
C ASP A 255 -7.64 -20.64 1.05
N ARG A 256 -8.03 -21.30 -0.05
CA ARG A 256 -8.17 -22.76 -0.08
C ARG A 256 -6.87 -23.49 0.30
N ASP A 257 -5.73 -22.97 -0.13
CA ASP A 257 -4.42 -23.55 0.18
C ASP A 257 -3.94 -23.21 1.60
N LEU A 258 -4.38 -22.09 2.18
CA LEU A 258 -4.22 -21.79 3.60
C LEU A 258 -5.03 -22.76 4.46
N ARG A 259 -6.27 -23.06 4.07
CA ARG A 259 -7.16 -23.98 4.81
C ARG A 259 -6.62 -25.39 4.92
N LYS A 260 -5.86 -25.86 3.93
CA LYS A 260 -5.12 -27.14 4.01
C LYS A 260 -4.08 -27.15 5.14
N ALA A 261 -3.59 -25.99 5.54
CA ALA A 261 -2.67 -25.80 6.67
C ALA A 261 -3.40 -25.36 7.97
N ASN A 262 -4.73 -25.49 8.02
CA ASN A 262 -5.58 -25.01 9.11
C ASN A 262 -5.51 -23.48 9.36
N LEU A 263 -5.22 -22.71 8.31
CA LEU A 263 -5.24 -21.26 8.29
C LEU A 263 -6.36 -20.74 7.38
N TYR A 264 -6.75 -19.49 7.52
CA TYR A 264 -7.61 -18.80 6.56
C TYR A 264 -7.23 -17.32 6.48
N MET A 265 -7.55 -16.67 5.37
CA MET A 265 -7.42 -15.22 5.21
C MET A 265 -8.51 -14.54 6.01
N ASP A 266 -8.14 -13.68 6.96
CA ASP A 266 -9.09 -13.03 7.87
C ASP A 266 -9.51 -11.66 7.36
N GLN A 267 -8.53 -10.85 6.92
CA GLN A 267 -8.77 -9.55 6.32
C GLN A 267 -8.01 -9.39 5.02
N LEU A 268 -8.53 -8.54 4.15
CA LEU A 268 -7.95 -8.18 2.86
C LEU A 268 -8.12 -6.67 2.63
N SER A 269 -7.09 -6.02 2.12
CA SER A 269 -7.13 -4.67 1.55
C SER A 269 -6.58 -4.77 0.13
N MET A 270 -7.46 -4.57 -0.84
CA MET A 270 -7.08 -4.57 -2.26
C MET A 270 -6.45 -3.25 -2.68
N GLY A 271 -6.69 -2.15 -1.95
CA GLY A 271 -6.01 -0.88 -2.19
C GLY A 271 -4.51 -0.93 -1.91
N ASP A 272 -4.11 -1.57 -0.81
CA ASP A 272 -2.70 -1.67 -0.38
C ASP A 272 -2.03 -3.00 -0.74
N TYR A 273 -2.78 -3.91 -1.37
CA TYR A 273 -2.41 -5.31 -1.58
C TYR A 273 -1.83 -5.92 -0.29
N ASN A 274 -2.68 -5.93 0.74
CA ASN A 274 -2.33 -6.43 2.06
C ASN A 274 -3.40 -7.39 2.58
N PHE A 275 -3.00 -8.32 3.43
CA PHE A 275 -3.91 -9.29 4.00
C PHE A 275 -3.38 -9.79 5.35
N THR A 276 -4.28 -10.32 6.16
CA THR A 276 -3.95 -11.02 7.41
C THR A 276 -4.45 -12.46 7.35
N VAL A 277 -3.80 -13.32 8.14
CA VAL A 277 -4.15 -14.73 8.21
C VAL A 277 -4.35 -15.13 9.65
N ARG A 278 -5.30 -16.04 9.89
CA ARG A 278 -5.59 -16.59 11.22
C ARG A 278 -5.68 -18.09 11.20
N PHE A 279 -5.53 -18.69 12.38
CA PHE A 279 -5.82 -20.11 12.57
C PHE A 279 -7.32 -20.36 12.52
N THR A 280 -7.71 -21.47 11.90
CA THR A 280 -9.09 -21.98 12.00
C THR A 280 -9.45 -22.30 13.46
N GLU A 281 -10.74 -22.21 13.81
CA GLU A 281 -11.25 -22.53 15.16
C GLU A 281 -10.80 -23.92 15.66
N ALA A 282 -10.82 -24.93 14.79
CA ALA A 282 -10.37 -26.28 15.13
C ALA A 282 -8.87 -26.32 15.50
N GLN A 283 -8.05 -25.50 14.85
CA GLN A 283 -6.63 -25.40 15.16
C GLN A 283 -6.37 -24.54 16.40
N LEU A 284 -7.13 -23.46 16.60
CA LEU A 284 -7.09 -22.66 17.84
C LEU A 284 -7.40 -23.53 19.06
N LEU A 285 -8.40 -24.41 18.99
CA LEU A 285 -8.72 -25.34 20.07
C LEU A 285 -7.52 -26.23 20.44
N LYS A 286 -6.85 -26.83 19.43
CA LYS A 286 -5.66 -27.66 19.65
C LYS A 286 -4.48 -26.87 20.22
N ILE A 287 -4.28 -25.65 19.74
CA ILE A 287 -3.24 -24.75 20.24
C ILE A 287 -3.51 -24.39 21.71
N ARG A 288 -4.76 -24.07 22.07
CA ARG A 288 -5.15 -23.79 23.47
C ARG A 288 -4.98 -25.02 24.35
N GLU A 289 -5.37 -26.21 23.90
CA GLU A 289 -5.13 -27.45 24.65
C GLU A 289 -3.64 -27.71 24.88
N TRP A 290 -2.81 -27.49 23.86
CA TRP A 290 -1.35 -27.61 23.96
C TRP A 290 -0.77 -26.60 24.96
N ALA A 291 -1.11 -25.31 24.83
CA ALA A 291 -0.66 -24.26 25.73
C ALA A 291 -1.08 -24.54 27.19
N GLY A 292 -2.32 -24.98 27.41
CA GLY A 292 -2.81 -25.36 28.73
C GLY A 292 -2.05 -26.55 29.34
N LYS A 293 -1.72 -27.56 28.54
CA LYS A 293 -0.89 -28.70 28.99
C LYS A 293 0.53 -28.27 29.35
N SER A 294 1.16 -27.43 28.51
CA SER A 294 2.51 -26.90 28.78
C SER A 294 2.54 -26.12 30.09
N ALA A 295 1.57 -25.22 30.31
CA ALA A 295 1.44 -24.48 31.57
C ALA A 295 1.30 -25.41 32.78
N GLN A 296 0.39 -26.40 32.72
CA GLN A 296 0.19 -27.36 33.80
C GLN A 296 1.43 -28.21 34.10
N GLU A 297 2.19 -28.59 33.06
CA GLU A 297 3.42 -29.36 33.21
C GLU A 297 4.52 -28.53 33.90
N ILE A 298 4.69 -27.27 33.50
CA ILE A 298 5.63 -26.35 34.12
C ILE A 298 5.29 -26.12 35.59
N GLU A 299 4.02 -25.81 35.91
CA GLU A 299 3.55 -25.63 37.29
C GLU A 299 3.80 -26.87 38.14
N LYS A 300 3.50 -28.06 37.61
CA LYS A 300 3.77 -29.32 38.29
C LYS A 300 5.26 -29.51 38.57
N HIS A 301 6.13 -29.24 37.60
CA HIS A 301 7.58 -29.35 37.79
C HIS A 301 8.14 -28.32 38.78
N MET A 302 7.63 -27.09 38.79
CA MET A 302 7.99 -26.08 39.79
C MET A 302 7.57 -26.54 41.20
N LYS A 303 6.33 -27.03 41.36
CA LYS A 303 5.80 -27.54 42.64
C LYS A 303 6.60 -28.74 43.16
N ASP A 304 7.02 -29.63 42.26
CA ASP A 304 7.85 -30.79 42.55
C ASP A 304 9.35 -30.43 42.78
N ARG A 305 9.74 -29.15 42.68
CA ARG A 305 11.14 -28.67 42.71
C ARG A 305 12.05 -29.30 41.65
N LYS A 306 11.50 -29.66 40.50
CA LYS A 306 12.23 -30.18 39.33
C LYS A 306 12.52 -29.05 38.34
N LEU A 307 13.29 -28.05 38.78
CA LEU A 307 13.47 -26.79 38.04
C LEU A 307 14.13 -26.95 36.67
N GLU A 308 15.08 -27.87 36.50
CA GLU A 308 15.70 -28.10 35.19
C GLU A 308 14.68 -28.61 34.15
N LYS A 309 13.73 -29.47 34.57
CA LYS A 309 12.65 -29.93 33.70
C LYS A 309 11.65 -28.83 33.40
N ALA A 310 11.30 -28.03 34.42
CA ALA A 310 10.43 -26.88 34.22
C ALA A 310 11.04 -25.89 33.21
N LEU A 311 12.36 -25.67 33.30
CA LEU A 311 13.08 -24.76 32.41
C LEU A 311 13.09 -25.28 30.99
N GLU A 312 13.40 -26.55 30.79
CA GLU A 312 13.37 -27.20 29.47
C GLU A 312 12.01 -27.03 28.78
N VAL A 313 10.91 -27.35 29.47
CA VAL A 313 9.55 -27.23 28.91
C VAL A 313 9.18 -25.77 28.64
N SER A 314 9.50 -24.86 29.57
CA SER A 314 9.21 -23.43 29.41
C SER A 314 9.99 -22.80 28.24
N GLU A 315 11.25 -23.19 28.04
CA GLU A 315 12.08 -22.70 26.94
C GLU A 315 11.57 -23.21 25.59
N GLN A 316 11.27 -24.52 25.51
CA GLN A 316 10.70 -25.11 24.30
C GLN A 316 9.38 -24.42 23.92
N TRP A 317 8.52 -24.16 24.90
CA TRP A 317 7.26 -23.47 24.67
C TRP A 317 7.48 -22.01 24.21
N TYR A 318 8.32 -21.25 24.91
CA TYR A 318 8.64 -19.87 24.54
C TYR A 318 9.22 -19.77 23.12
N GLN A 319 10.19 -20.62 22.78
CA GLN A 319 10.81 -20.62 21.46
C GLN A 319 9.83 -21.02 20.36
N ALA A 320 8.92 -21.95 20.62
CA ALA A 320 7.88 -22.32 19.66
C ALA A 320 6.93 -21.15 19.36
N VAL A 321 6.55 -20.37 20.38
CA VAL A 321 5.64 -19.22 20.23
C VAL A 321 6.38 -18.01 19.63
N GLN A 322 7.57 -17.67 20.14
CA GLN A 322 8.35 -16.50 19.71
C GLN A 322 8.69 -16.50 18.22
N HIS A 323 8.99 -17.67 17.64
CA HIS A 323 9.36 -17.79 16.23
C HIS A 323 8.16 -17.82 15.26
N SER A 324 6.93 -17.83 15.77
CA SER A 324 5.72 -17.88 14.94
C SER A 324 4.91 -16.60 15.11
N SER A 325 4.88 -15.76 14.07
CA SER A 325 4.06 -14.54 14.07
C SER A 325 2.59 -14.82 14.41
N LEU A 326 2.05 -15.96 13.94
CA LEU A 326 0.67 -16.35 14.22
C LEU A 326 0.44 -16.81 15.66
N LEU A 327 1.38 -17.57 16.23
CA LEU A 327 1.18 -18.08 17.59
C LEU A 327 1.25 -16.96 18.62
N ARG A 328 2.07 -15.92 18.38
CA ARG A 328 2.25 -14.83 19.35
C ARG A 328 0.93 -14.16 19.73
N GLU A 329 0.05 -13.95 18.75
CA GLU A 329 -1.21 -13.21 18.89
C GLU A 329 -2.42 -14.09 19.25
N VAL A 330 -2.24 -15.40 19.46
CA VAL A 330 -3.37 -16.28 19.80
C VAL A 330 -3.88 -15.94 21.20
N PRO A 331 -5.16 -15.54 21.36
CA PRO A 331 -5.72 -15.27 22.66
C PRO A 331 -6.02 -16.58 23.40
N PHE A 332 -5.64 -16.60 24.68
CA PHE A 332 -5.84 -17.67 25.63
C PHE A 332 -6.70 -17.18 26.80
N ASN A 333 -7.81 -17.89 27.05
CA ASN A 333 -8.80 -17.55 28.07
C ASN A 333 -9.28 -16.09 28.05
N GLU A 334 -9.29 -15.45 26.87
CA GLU A 334 -9.68 -14.03 26.66
C GLU A 334 -8.83 -13.00 27.45
N GLN A 335 -7.78 -13.45 28.14
CA GLN A 335 -6.99 -12.60 29.04
C GLN A 335 -5.56 -12.38 28.54
N PHE A 336 -4.96 -13.38 27.92
CA PHE A 336 -3.55 -13.37 27.57
C PHE A 336 -3.29 -13.80 26.15
N ASP A 337 -2.36 -13.13 25.48
CA ASP A 337 -1.78 -13.67 24.27
C ASP A 337 -0.77 -14.77 24.63
N LEU A 338 -0.63 -15.79 23.76
CA LEU A 338 0.26 -16.91 24.07
C LEU A 338 1.71 -16.50 24.28
N ILE A 339 2.18 -15.45 23.60
CA ILE A 339 3.57 -15.00 23.79
C ILE A 339 3.80 -14.45 25.19
N TYR A 340 2.84 -13.70 25.72
CA TYR A 340 2.86 -13.22 27.09
C TYR A 340 2.90 -14.39 28.06
N MET A 341 2.01 -15.38 27.90
CA MET A 341 1.98 -16.55 28.79
C MET A 341 3.29 -17.31 28.76
N ALA A 342 3.81 -17.63 27.57
CA ALA A 342 5.04 -18.40 27.45
C ALA A 342 6.24 -17.66 28.09
N ASN A 343 6.30 -16.33 27.90
CA ASN A 343 7.29 -15.47 28.55
C ASN A 343 7.14 -15.44 30.08
N MET A 344 5.90 -15.31 30.59
CA MET A 344 5.60 -15.33 32.03
C MET A 344 6.03 -16.64 32.68
N TYR A 345 5.72 -17.80 32.08
CA TYR A 345 6.11 -19.09 32.64
C TYR A 345 7.62 -19.32 32.58
N LYS A 346 8.28 -18.91 31.49
CA LYS A 346 9.76 -18.93 31.41
C LYS A 346 10.37 -18.06 32.51
N TYR A 347 9.87 -16.84 32.70
CA TYR A 347 10.30 -15.96 33.77
C TYR A 347 10.09 -16.58 35.16
N ALA A 348 8.91 -17.15 35.42
CA ALA A 348 8.57 -17.77 36.69
C ALA A 348 9.56 -18.86 37.11
N VAL A 349 9.94 -19.74 36.17
CA VAL A 349 10.92 -20.81 36.41
C VAL A 349 12.30 -20.21 36.70
N LEU A 350 12.75 -19.27 35.89
CA LEU A 350 14.06 -18.62 36.04
C LEU A 350 14.15 -17.82 37.35
N ALA A 351 13.09 -17.10 37.73
CA ALA A 351 13.00 -16.36 38.99
C ALA A 351 13.03 -17.30 40.20
N THR A 352 12.33 -18.43 40.13
CA THR A 352 12.36 -19.47 41.17
C THR A 352 13.78 -20.03 41.36
N ARG A 353 14.45 -20.36 40.26
CA ARG A 353 15.86 -20.79 40.27
C ARG A 353 16.78 -19.73 40.86
N ALA A 354 16.58 -18.46 40.49
CA ALA A 354 17.38 -17.36 41.02
C ALA A 354 17.25 -17.25 42.55
N LEU A 355 16.04 -17.33 43.11
CA LEU A 355 15.88 -17.30 44.57
C LEU A 355 16.48 -18.52 45.29
N GLU A 356 16.44 -19.72 44.69
CA GLU A 356 17.13 -20.88 45.27
C GLU A 356 18.66 -20.70 45.30
N ILE A 357 19.23 -20.09 44.27
CA ILE A 357 20.67 -19.78 44.17
C ILE A 357 21.03 -18.66 45.14
N LYS A 358 20.21 -17.61 45.27
CA LYS A 358 20.44 -16.50 46.21
C LYS A 358 20.69 -16.97 47.64
N GLY A 359 20.01 -18.03 48.08
CA GLY A 359 20.21 -18.62 49.42
C GLY A 359 21.54 -19.35 49.61
N LYS A 360 22.28 -19.61 48.52
CA LYS A 360 23.54 -20.37 48.49
C LYS A 360 24.74 -19.52 48.06
N ASP A 361 24.59 -18.78 46.97
CA ASP A 361 25.63 -17.95 46.34
C ASP A 361 25.02 -16.65 45.77
N GLU A 362 25.37 -15.53 46.39
CA GLU A 362 24.90 -14.20 45.97
C GLU A 362 25.49 -13.77 44.62
N LEU A 363 26.72 -14.15 44.28
CA LEU A 363 27.36 -13.75 43.02
C LEU A 363 26.79 -14.53 41.84
N GLU A 364 26.53 -15.83 42.03
CA GLU A 364 25.83 -16.65 41.03
C GLU A 364 24.41 -16.12 40.79
N PHE A 365 23.71 -15.71 41.86
CA PHE A 365 22.42 -15.03 41.74
C PHE A 365 22.50 -13.75 40.89
N LEU A 366 23.48 -12.88 41.14
CA LEU A 366 23.65 -11.65 40.35
C LEU A 366 23.83 -11.95 38.86
N ASN A 367 24.66 -12.93 38.53
CA ASN A 367 24.95 -13.31 37.14
C ASN A 367 23.70 -13.91 36.46
N LEU A 368 22.97 -14.80 37.15
CA LEU A 368 21.75 -15.37 36.59
C LEU A 368 20.69 -14.29 36.33
N VAL A 369 20.46 -13.37 37.28
CA VAL A 369 19.47 -12.30 37.10
C VAL A 369 19.84 -11.38 35.94
N GLN A 370 21.12 -11.08 35.72
CA GLN A 370 21.55 -10.35 34.53
C GLN A 370 21.18 -11.09 33.23
N GLU A 371 21.45 -12.40 33.16
CA GLU A 371 21.12 -13.19 31.98
C GLU A 371 19.61 -13.28 31.75
N ILE A 372 18.80 -13.34 32.82
CA ILE A 372 17.35 -13.25 32.72
C ILE A 372 16.95 -11.93 32.04
N TYR A 373 17.38 -10.78 32.57
CA TYR A 373 16.97 -9.48 32.01
C TYR A 373 17.51 -9.22 30.59
N LYS A 374 18.65 -9.79 30.22
CA LYS A 374 19.16 -9.72 28.83
C LYS A 374 18.31 -10.51 27.83
N GLN A 375 17.66 -11.59 28.27
CA GLN A 375 16.90 -12.49 27.40
C GLN A 375 15.40 -12.16 27.32
N MET A 376 14.90 -11.37 28.27
CA MET A 376 13.49 -11.05 28.39
C MET A 376 13.15 -9.79 27.57
N SER A 377 11.99 -9.77 26.91
CA SER A 377 11.56 -8.64 26.07
C SER A 377 10.13 -8.16 26.35
N TYR A 378 9.43 -8.83 27.26
CA TYR A 378 8.03 -8.56 27.57
C TYR A 378 7.85 -8.28 29.06
N MET A 379 6.94 -7.37 29.36
CA MET A 379 6.56 -7.05 30.74
C MET A 379 5.87 -8.25 31.38
N VAL A 380 6.16 -8.53 32.65
CA VAL A 380 5.47 -9.59 33.40
C VAL A 380 4.92 -8.97 34.68
N HIS A 381 3.63 -9.19 34.95
CA HIS A 381 3.00 -8.57 36.12
C HIS A 381 3.14 -9.45 37.36
N ASP A 382 3.45 -8.83 38.50
CA ASP A 382 3.57 -9.50 39.80
C ASP A 382 2.31 -10.27 40.18
N ASP A 383 1.13 -9.76 39.84
CA ASP A 383 -0.15 -10.39 40.14
C ASP A 383 -0.34 -11.70 39.37
N ASP A 384 0.12 -11.76 38.13
CA ASP A 384 0.02 -12.97 37.31
C ASP A 384 1.03 -14.03 37.77
N LEU A 385 2.25 -13.62 38.14
CA LEU A 385 3.23 -14.50 38.78
C LEU A 385 2.72 -15.05 40.13
N LYS A 386 2.06 -14.20 40.93
CA LYS A 386 1.51 -14.60 42.22
C LYS A 386 0.40 -15.65 42.06
N LYS A 387 -0.46 -15.54 41.03
CA LYS A 387 -1.54 -16.50 40.76
C LYS A 387 -1.01 -17.91 40.52
N ILE A 388 0.16 -18.03 39.89
CA ILE A 388 0.82 -19.32 39.61
C ILE A 388 1.82 -19.75 40.70
N GLY A 389 1.89 -18.99 41.81
CA GLY A 389 2.79 -19.30 42.95
C GLY A 389 4.27 -19.06 42.66
N ALA A 390 4.60 -18.23 41.67
CA ALA A 390 5.97 -17.88 41.31
C ALA A 390 6.47 -16.63 42.05
N PRO A 391 7.79 -16.43 42.16
CA PRO A 391 8.36 -15.19 42.69
C PRO A 391 7.96 -13.97 41.87
N GLN A 392 7.74 -12.85 42.55
CA GLN A 392 7.37 -11.59 41.93
C GLN A 392 8.56 -10.95 41.20
N GLN A 393 8.31 -10.27 40.09
CA GLN A 393 9.36 -9.56 39.36
C GLN A 393 9.94 -8.43 40.19
N THR A 394 9.09 -7.71 40.94
CA THR A 394 9.53 -6.69 41.90
C THR A 394 10.44 -7.28 42.98
N GLU A 395 10.16 -8.50 43.47
CA GLU A 395 11.00 -9.15 44.48
C GLU A 395 12.42 -9.44 43.95
N ILE A 396 12.51 -9.97 42.73
CA ILE A 396 13.78 -10.28 42.08
C ILE A 396 14.61 -9.02 41.86
N ILE A 397 14.03 -7.97 41.28
CA ILE A 397 14.77 -6.73 40.97
C ILE A 397 15.23 -6.00 42.24
N LEU A 398 14.43 -6.01 43.32
CA LEU A 398 14.82 -5.37 44.60
C LEU A 398 15.91 -6.17 45.31
N ALA A 399 15.82 -7.51 45.31
CA ALA A 399 16.88 -8.37 45.82
C ALA A 399 18.18 -8.18 45.03
N TRP A 400 18.09 -8.15 43.70
CA TRP A 400 19.22 -7.91 42.81
C TRP A 400 19.84 -6.53 43.03
N THR A 401 19.02 -5.49 43.19
CA THR A 401 19.48 -4.14 43.56
C THR A 401 20.29 -4.19 44.84
N SER A 402 19.74 -4.74 45.92
CA SER A 402 20.42 -4.73 47.21
C SER A 402 21.74 -5.52 47.19
N ILE A 403 21.75 -6.69 46.54
CA ILE A 403 22.95 -7.53 46.46
C ILE A 403 24.01 -6.89 45.55
N SER A 404 23.62 -6.28 44.42
CA SER A 404 24.55 -5.55 43.55
C SER A 404 25.22 -4.41 44.31
N LEU A 405 24.46 -3.67 45.13
CA LEU A 405 25.03 -2.59 45.95
C LEU A 405 25.95 -3.12 47.05
N LYS A 406 25.56 -4.21 47.73
CA LYS A 406 26.38 -4.87 48.76
C LYS A 406 27.76 -5.29 48.21
N HIS A 407 27.82 -5.77 46.97
CA HIS A 407 29.05 -6.23 46.31
C HIS A 407 29.75 -5.15 45.47
N GLY A 408 29.30 -3.89 45.53
CA GLY A 408 29.90 -2.80 44.75
C GLY A 408 29.70 -2.90 43.23
N ARG A 409 28.76 -3.74 42.78
CA ARG A 409 28.43 -3.99 41.36
C ARG A 409 27.24 -3.14 40.88
N ALA A 410 27.18 -1.88 41.29
CA ALA A 410 26.06 -0.99 40.95
C ALA A 410 25.87 -0.78 39.44
N ALA A 411 26.94 -0.86 38.65
CA ALA A 411 26.89 -0.75 37.18
C ALA A 411 26.04 -1.85 36.53
N ASP A 412 25.94 -3.02 37.17
CA ASP A 412 25.15 -4.14 36.65
C ASP A 412 23.66 -3.81 36.59
N LEU A 413 23.19 -2.87 37.42
CA LEU A 413 21.79 -2.45 37.44
C LEU A 413 21.36 -1.79 36.12
N ASN A 414 22.30 -1.31 35.31
CA ASN A 414 22.01 -0.83 33.95
C ASN A 414 21.38 -1.93 33.08
N VAL A 415 21.69 -3.22 33.30
CA VAL A 415 21.06 -4.33 32.55
C VAL A 415 19.54 -4.36 32.77
N GLY A 416 19.06 -4.01 33.96
CA GLY A 416 17.62 -3.89 34.22
C GLY A 416 17.00 -2.69 33.52
N LEU A 417 17.77 -1.60 33.35
CA LEU A 417 17.34 -0.42 32.61
C LEU A 417 17.33 -0.67 31.10
N ASP A 418 18.31 -1.42 30.57
CA ASP A 418 18.38 -1.87 29.17
C ASP A 418 17.17 -2.75 28.83
N TYR A 419 16.80 -3.65 29.73
CA TYR A 419 15.56 -4.44 29.64
C TYR A 419 14.32 -3.54 29.57
N GLY A 420 14.20 -2.56 30.48
CA GLY A 420 13.08 -1.62 30.48
C GLY A 420 12.99 -0.79 29.19
N LEU A 421 14.14 -0.36 28.67
CA LEU A 421 14.22 0.37 27.40
C LEU A 421 13.78 -0.51 26.22
N SER A 422 14.34 -1.72 26.12
CA SER A 422 14.03 -2.67 25.04
C SER A 422 12.55 -3.05 25.04
N MET A 423 11.96 -3.25 26.21
CA MET A 423 10.54 -3.53 26.39
C MET A 423 9.67 -2.35 25.93
N LEU A 424 10.01 -1.11 26.34
CA LEU A 424 9.26 0.07 25.89
C LEU A 424 9.40 0.28 24.38
N ASP A 425 10.60 0.18 23.82
CA ASP A 425 10.83 0.33 22.37
C ASP A 425 10.03 -0.70 21.57
N ARG A 426 10.06 -1.98 21.97
CA ARG A 426 9.23 -3.03 21.37
C ARG A 426 7.74 -2.70 21.44
N SER A 427 7.26 -2.17 22.58
CA SER A 427 5.85 -1.82 22.74
C SER A 427 5.42 -0.65 21.83
N TYR A 428 6.33 0.26 21.49
CA TYR A 428 6.07 1.30 20.50
C TYR A 428 5.98 0.75 19.07
N ASP A 429 6.83 -0.22 18.73
CA ASP A 429 6.89 -0.79 17.38
C ASP A 429 5.76 -1.78 17.11
N THR A 430 5.41 -2.61 18.10
CA THR A 430 4.49 -3.76 17.94
C THR A 430 3.20 -3.65 18.74
N GLY A 431 3.06 -2.62 19.58
CA GLY A 431 2.00 -2.55 20.57
C GLY A 431 2.23 -3.46 21.78
N PHE A 432 1.28 -3.41 22.70
CA PHE A 432 1.22 -4.31 23.85
C PHE A 432 0.44 -5.57 23.49
N TYR A 433 0.99 -6.74 23.83
CA TYR A 433 0.22 -7.97 23.79
C TYR A 433 -0.80 -8.00 24.94
N SER A 434 -1.90 -8.70 24.76
CA SER A 434 -2.89 -8.95 25.81
C SER A 434 -2.19 -9.61 27.00
N GLY A 435 -2.30 -9.00 28.18
CA GLY A 435 -1.55 -9.40 29.38
C GLY A 435 -0.41 -8.46 29.76
N GLU A 436 0.17 -7.71 28.82
CA GLU A 436 1.20 -6.72 29.15
C GLU A 436 0.61 -5.38 29.59
N GLN A 437 -0.60 -5.06 29.15
CA GLN A 437 -1.27 -3.83 29.53
C GLN A 437 -1.42 -3.78 31.06
N GLY A 438 -0.95 -2.68 31.65
CA GLY A 438 -0.91 -2.52 33.10
C GLY A 438 -2.29 -2.63 33.74
N TYR A 439 -2.37 -3.31 34.89
CA TYR A 439 -3.54 -3.27 35.75
C TYR A 439 -3.58 -1.95 36.52
N GLU A 440 -4.71 -1.23 36.50
CA GLU A 440 -4.83 0.11 37.14
C GLU A 440 -4.63 0.11 38.67
N ASP A 441 -4.60 -1.07 39.30
CA ASP A 441 -4.72 -1.29 40.75
C ASP A 441 -3.50 -1.95 41.46
N THR A 442 -2.35 -2.10 40.82
CA THR A 442 -1.16 -2.64 41.51
C THR A 442 -0.50 -1.60 42.43
N ALA A 443 -0.04 -2.05 43.61
CA ALA A 443 0.52 -1.16 44.63
C ALA A 443 1.94 -0.64 44.30
N ILE A 444 2.72 -1.43 43.56
CA ILE A 444 3.97 -1.04 42.87
C ILE A 444 3.97 -1.79 41.54
N ASP A 445 4.32 -1.10 40.46
CA ASP A 445 4.59 -1.65 39.14
C ASP A 445 6.10 -1.66 38.85
N LEU A 446 6.52 -2.44 37.84
CA LEU A 446 7.91 -2.55 37.44
C LEU A 446 8.47 -1.18 36.99
N GLU A 447 7.62 -0.38 36.36
CA GLU A 447 7.91 0.98 35.92
C GLU A 447 8.33 1.89 37.07
N THR A 448 7.66 1.80 38.22
CA THR A 448 8.05 2.55 39.43
C THR A 448 9.46 2.16 39.88
N VAL A 449 9.78 0.86 39.85
CA VAL A 449 11.12 0.39 40.24
C VAL A 449 12.17 0.88 39.25
N LEU A 450 11.94 0.72 37.94
CA LEU A 450 12.85 1.14 36.88
C LEU A 450 13.06 2.66 36.88
N TYR A 451 11.99 3.44 37.05
CA TYR A 451 12.07 4.90 37.19
C TYR A 451 12.97 5.28 38.38
N MET A 452 12.74 4.67 39.53
CA MET A 452 13.51 4.97 40.75
C MET A 452 14.97 4.53 40.64
N LEU A 453 15.25 3.38 40.02
CA LEU A 453 16.61 2.92 39.74
C LEU A 453 17.34 3.84 38.77
N THR A 454 16.66 4.27 37.70
CA THR A 454 17.23 5.17 36.70
C THR A 454 17.71 6.48 37.34
N HIS A 455 16.84 7.14 38.11
CA HIS A 455 17.21 8.38 38.80
C HIS A 455 18.23 8.17 39.92
N PHE A 456 18.18 7.02 40.60
CA PHE A 456 19.17 6.67 41.62
C PHE A 456 20.58 6.55 41.02
N LEU A 457 20.74 5.82 39.91
CA LEU A 457 22.02 5.64 39.23
C LEU A 457 22.53 6.97 38.65
N GLN A 458 21.64 7.78 38.08
CA GLN A 458 21.99 9.10 37.57
C GLN A 458 22.47 10.04 38.70
N GLU A 459 21.74 10.12 39.82
CA GLU A 459 22.08 11.04 40.91
C GLU A 459 23.32 10.59 41.69
N THR A 460 23.37 9.31 42.04
CA THR A 460 24.37 8.73 42.97
C THR A 460 25.66 8.33 42.24
N TYR A 461 25.54 7.76 41.05
CA TYR A 461 26.66 7.18 40.30
C TYR A 461 27.03 7.96 39.04
N LYS A 462 26.29 9.02 38.70
CA LYS A 462 26.49 9.80 37.45
C LYS A 462 26.40 8.93 36.19
N SER A 463 25.64 7.84 36.27
CA SER A 463 25.35 6.95 35.14
C SER A 463 24.11 7.46 34.44
N GLU A 464 24.27 8.05 33.26
CA GLU A 464 23.15 8.44 32.40
C GLU A 464 22.65 7.23 31.61
N HIS A 465 21.34 7.12 31.44
CA HIS A 465 20.70 6.02 30.72
C HIS A 465 19.56 6.55 29.84
N ALA A 466 19.40 6.02 28.64
CA ALA A 466 18.40 6.49 27.67
C ALA A 466 16.96 6.36 28.16
N LEU A 467 16.71 5.43 29.10
CA LEU A 467 15.40 5.25 29.75
C LEU A 467 14.90 6.50 30.48
N VAL A 468 15.78 7.40 30.93
CA VAL A 468 15.38 8.71 31.51
C VAL A 468 14.54 9.50 30.52
N GLN A 469 14.97 9.54 29.26
CA GLN A 469 14.30 10.30 28.21
C GLN A 469 12.93 9.69 27.93
N LYS A 470 12.81 8.36 27.87
CA LYS A 470 11.53 7.66 27.66
C LYS A 470 10.51 8.00 28.74
N PHE A 471 10.90 7.97 30.03
CA PHE A 471 9.98 8.37 31.11
C PHE A 471 9.61 9.86 31.05
N THR A 472 10.53 10.70 30.60
CA THR A 472 10.28 12.14 30.41
C THR A 472 9.27 12.38 29.29
N ASP A 473 9.43 11.70 28.15
CA ASP A 473 8.55 11.79 26.99
C ASP A 473 7.14 11.27 27.32
N LEU A 474 7.07 10.18 28.10
CA LEU A 474 5.82 9.63 28.65
C LEU A 474 5.20 10.48 29.75
N LYS A 475 5.92 11.49 30.26
CA LYS A 475 5.54 12.28 31.46
C LYS A 475 5.20 11.39 32.66
N TYR A 476 5.89 10.26 32.78
CA TYR A 476 5.64 9.29 33.83
C TYR A 476 6.23 9.78 35.16
N PHE A 477 5.42 9.74 36.21
CA PHE A 477 5.84 10.04 37.58
C PHE A 477 5.16 9.06 38.54
N PRO A 478 5.92 8.31 39.36
CA PRO A 478 5.33 7.36 40.30
C PRO A 478 4.37 8.04 41.30
N ARG A 479 3.26 7.38 41.59
CA ARG A 479 2.32 7.81 42.64
C ARG A 479 3.03 7.77 44.01
N GLN A 480 2.67 8.68 44.93
CA GLN A 480 3.25 8.67 46.27
C GLN A 480 3.00 7.36 47.04
N SER A 481 1.84 6.73 46.84
CA SER A 481 1.54 5.41 47.41
C SER A 481 2.55 4.36 46.93
N ALA A 482 2.82 4.32 45.62
CA ALA A 482 3.78 3.41 45.02
C ALA A 482 5.21 3.64 45.55
N LEU A 483 5.64 4.91 45.71
CA LEU A 483 6.95 5.22 46.30
C LEU A 483 7.07 4.74 47.76
N LYS A 484 6.02 4.93 48.56
CA LYS A 484 6.00 4.48 49.96
C LYS A 484 6.03 2.96 50.05
N GLU A 485 5.26 2.29 49.20
CA GLU A 485 5.23 0.83 49.11
C GLU A 485 6.59 0.29 48.64
N LEU A 486 7.22 0.90 47.62
CA LEU A 486 8.56 0.53 47.14
C LEU A 486 9.58 0.58 48.28
N ARG A 487 9.58 1.68 49.03
CA ARG A 487 10.47 1.82 50.19
C ARG A 487 10.18 0.76 51.26
N SER A 488 8.90 0.47 51.51
CA SER A 488 8.48 -0.55 52.48
C SER A 488 9.00 -1.94 52.09
N ARG A 489 8.78 -2.35 50.82
CA ARG A 489 9.26 -3.63 50.30
C ARG A 489 10.80 -3.71 50.29
N TYR A 490 11.48 -2.62 49.93
CA TYR A 490 12.94 -2.61 49.90
C TYR A 490 13.58 -2.66 51.30
N ALA A 491 12.89 -2.16 52.34
CA ALA A 491 13.39 -2.11 53.70
C ALA A 491 13.76 -3.49 54.28
N VAL A 492 13.19 -4.57 53.74
CA VAL A 492 13.46 -5.96 54.15
C VAL A 492 14.87 -6.40 53.74
N TYR A 493 15.48 -5.79 52.73
CA TYR A 493 16.81 -6.19 52.25
C TYR A 493 17.93 -5.44 52.97
N SER A 494 17.99 -4.11 52.88
CA SER A 494 19.06 -3.32 53.51
C SER A 494 18.72 -1.82 53.57
N PRO A 495 19.07 -1.11 54.66
CA PRO A 495 18.99 0.36 54.72
C PRO A 495 20.18 1.03 54.00
N ASP A 496 20.48 0.56 52.79
CA ASP A 496 21.59 1.02 51.97
C ASP A 496 21.32 2.39 51.31
N GLN A 497 22.18 2.77 50.37
CA GLN A 497 22.06 4.01 49.62
C GLN A 497 20.80 4.12 48.74
N PHE A 498 20.25 3.01 48.21
CA PHE A 498 19.00 3.04 47.45
C PHE A 498 17.82 3.29 48.39
N TYR A 499 17.81 2.66 49.57
CA TYR A 499 16.82 2.94 50.61
C TYR A 499 16.85 4.43 51.06
N LYS A 500 18.06 4.98 51.23
CA LYS A 500 18.22 6.41 51.58
C LYS A 500 17.74 7.33 50.47
N PHE A 501 18.04 6.98 49.21
CA PHE A 501 17.60 7.72 48.03
C PHE A 501 16.06 7.73 47.91
N THR A 502 15.41 6.57 47.96
CA THR A 502 13.94 6.46 47.91
C THR A 502 13.30 7.27 49.06
N SER A 503 13.86 7.21 50.27
CA SER A 503 13.43 8.03 51.41
C SER A 503 13.53 9.53 51.16
N LYS A 504 14.61 10.00 50.52
CA LYS A 504 14.80 11.40 50.12
C LYS A 504 13.74 11.83 49.11
N VAL A 505 13.50 11.03 48.07
CA VAL A 505 12.48 11.32 47.03
C VAL A 505 11.08 11.40 47.63
N ILE A 506 10.71 10.51 48.55
CA ILE A 506 9.41 10.55 49.25
C ILE A 506 9.26 11.85 50.06
N ARG A 507 10.31 12.28 50.78
CA ARG A 507 10.27 13.55 51.54
C ARG A 507 10.09 14.75 50.62
N LEU A 508 10.82 14.80 49.51
CA LEU A 508 10.73 15.90 48.53
C LEU A 508 9.35 15.96 47.87
N THR A 509 8.82 14.83 47.42
CA THR A 509 7.48 14.77 46.81
C THR A 509 6.38 15.12 47.82
N THR A 510 6.52 14.73 49.09
CA THR A 510 5.60 15.13 50.17
C THR A 510 5.66 16.63 50.44
N ALA A 511 6.85 17.21 50.54
CA ALA A 511 7.02 18.66 50.73
C ALA A 511 6.44 19.47 49.55
N LEU A 512 6.67 19.01 48.31
CA LEU A 512 6.11 19.62 47.10
C LEU A 512 4.59 19.53 47.04
N SER A 513 3.99 18.42 47.51
CA SER A 513 2.52 18.28 47.58
C SER A 513 1.89 19.26 48.59
N PHE A 514 2.58 19.58 49.69
CA PHE A 514 2.19 20.65 50.64
C PHE A 514 2.33 22.05 50.04
N LEU A 515 3.27 22.24 49.10
CA LEU A 515 3.51 23.50 48.40
C LEU A 515 2.61 23.70 47.16
N LYS A 516 1.99 22.65 46.60
CA LYS A 516 1.07 22.75 45.43
C LYS A 516 -0.03 23.82 45.62
N PRO A 517 -0.77 23.92 46.74
CA PRO A 517 -1.77 24.98 46.90
C PRO A 517 -1.17 26.39 47.02
N VAL A 518 0.10 26.51 47.41
CA VAL A 518 0.80 27.81 47.55
C VAL A 518 1.48 28.24 46.23
N LEU A 519 2.00 27.29 45.44
CA LEU A 519 2.59 27.55 44.12
C LEU A 519 1.54 27.85 43.04
N ILE A 520 0.38 27.17 43.07
CA ILE A 520 -0.73 27.45 42.12
C ILE A 520 -1.28 28.87 42.31
N ARG A 521 -1.19 29.43 43.52
CA ARG A 521 -1.60 30.82 43.81
C ARG A 521 -0.59 31.86 43.28
N LYS A 522 0.70 31.52 43.17
CA LYS A 522 1.74 32.40 42.60
C LYS A 522 1.87 32.27 41.06
N TRP A 523 1.61 31.08 40.50
CA TRP A 523 1.66 30.87 39.05
C TRP A 523 0.53 31.55 38.26
N ARG A 524 -0.61 31.85 38.88
CA ARG A 524 -1.67 32.66 38.25
C ARG A 524 -1.23 34.11 37.98
N VAL A 525 -0.32 34.66 38.81
CA VAL A 525 0.24 36.01 38.60
C VAL A 525 1.36 35.97 37.55
N ALA A 526 2.16 34.89 37.51
CA ALA A 526 3.19 34.69 36.50
C ALA A 526 2.61 34.39 35.10
N ALA A 527 1.49 33.66 35.00
CA ALA A 527 0.83 33.38 33.73
C ALA A 527 0.19 34.64 33.12
N VAL A 528 -0.35 35.56 33.92
CA VAL A 528 -0.85 36.87 33.43
C VAL A 528 0.30 37.76 32.96
N LEU A 529 1.46 37.71 33.63
CA LEU A 529 2.66 38.41 33.17
C LEU A 529 3.29 37.78 31.92
N LEU A 530 3.23 36.45 31.76
CA LEU A 530 3.72 35.76 30.55
C LEU A 530 2.80 36.01 29.35
N VAL A 531 1.48 36.09 29.55
CA VAL A 531 0.52 36.49 28.50
C VAL A 531 0.70 37.96 28.10
N LEU A 532 1.04 38.85 29.04
CA LEU A 532 1.39 40.23 28.73
C LEU A 532 2.78 40.35 28.07
N LEU A 533 3.74 39.47 28.39
CA LEU A 533 5.06 39.43 27.76
C LEU A 533 5.00 38.84 26.33
N ILE A 534 4.16 37.82 26.10
CA ILE A 534 3.89 37.24 24.78
C ILE A 534 3.06 38.22 23.92
N GLY A 535 2.15 38.98 24.54
CA GLY A 535 1.42 40.07 23.88
C GLY A 535 2.29 41.27 23.48
N PHE A 536 3.38 41.53 24.21
CA PHE A 536 4.32 42.62 23.91
C PHE A 536 5.45 42.21 22.94
N LEU A 537 5.84 40.93 22.93
CA LEU A 537 6.83 40.39 21.98
C LEU A 537 6.21 39.93 20.64
N GLY A 538 4.88 39.78 20.57
CA GLY A 538 4.15 39.44 19.34
C GLY A 538 3.88 40.63 18.39
N TYR A 539 4.26 41.86 18.76
CA TYR A 539 3.95 43.07 17.97
C TYR A 539 5.10 43.58 17.09
N SER A 540 6.26 42.91 17.03
CA SER A 540 7.43 43.37 16.24
C SER A 540 7.77 42.52 15.01
N GLN A 541 6.85 41.66 14.55
CA GLN A 541 7.03 40.89 13.29
C GLN A 541 5.83 41.03 12.33
N HIS A 542 5.14 42.18 12.34
CA HIS A 542 4.02 42.44 11.43
C HIS A 542 4.44 42.64 9.96
N ASP A 543 5.70 43.01 9.70
CA ASP A 543 6.19 43.25 8.32
C ASP A 543 6.67 41.99 7.57
N LYS A 544 6.55 40.79 8.18
CA LYS A 544 6.95 39.52 7.54
C LYS A 544 5.80 38.58 7.17
N ILE A 545 4.56 38.94 7.48
CA ILE A 545 3.36 38.13 7.15
C ILE A 545 2.55 38.74 5.99
N GLN A 546 2.74 40.03 5.68
CA GLN A 546 2.16 40.66 4.48
C GLN A 546 2.92 40.35 3.17
N SER A 547 4.18 39.89 3.23
CA SER A 547 4.95 39.49 2.05
C SER A 547 4.64 38.07 1.55
N TRP A 548 3.85 37.30 2.30
CA TRP A 548 3.42 35.94 1.93
C TRP A 548 1.99 35.89 1.33
N LEU A 549 1.24 37.00 1.39
CA LEU A 549 -0.15 37.08 0.90
C LEU A 549 -0.36 38.09 -0.24
N ALA A 550 0.71 38.67 -0.78
CA ALA A 550 0.64 39.56 -1.94
C ALA A 550 1.59 39.10 -3.05
N LYS A 551 1.20 38.04 -3.77
CA LYS A 551 1.59 37.82 -5.17
C LYS A 551 0.63 36.81 -5.82
N PRO A 552 -0.21 37.22 -6.80
CA PRO A 552 -0.82 36.26 -7.70
C PRO A 552 0.29 35.67 -8.58
N ALA A 553 0.49 34.36 -8.50
CA ALA A 553 1.29 33.65 -9.48
C ALA A 553 0.54 33.69 -10.82
N ALA A 554 1.03 34.53 -11.73
CA ALA A 554 0.69 34.43 -13.14
C ALA A 554 1.22 33.09 -13.65
N VAL A 555 0.31 32.20 -14.05
CA VAL A 555 0.63 31.01 -14.80
C VAL A 555 0.92 31.45 -16.24
N GLU A 556 2.19 31.59 -16.58
CA GLU A 556 2.61 31.57 -17.98
C GLU A 556 2.52 30.12 -18.47
N ILE A 557 1.63 29.89 -19.44
CA ILE A 557 1.54 28.65 -20.19
C ILE A 557 2.72 28.65 -21.16
N THR A 558 3.81 27.99 -20.80
CA THR A 558 4.80 27.54 -21.78
C THR A 558 4.23 26.30 -22.49
N PRO A 559 4.32 26.24 -23.83
CA PRO A 559 3.83 25.07 -24.58
C PRO A 559 4.63 23.84 -24.18
N VAL A 560 3.90 22.80 -23.80
CA VAL A 560 4.40 21.43 -23.66
C VAL A 560 4.96 20.99 -25.02
N PRO A 561 6.25 20.65 -25.14
CA PRO A 561 6.72 19.96 -26.33
C PRO A 561 6.04 18.59 -26.37
N GLU A 562 5.49 18.25 -27.54
CA GLU A 562 4.90 16.96 -27.86
C GLU A 562 5.73 15.82 -27.27
N SER A 563 5.10 15.03 -26.38
CA SER A 563 5.59 13.73 -25.99
C SER A 563 5.49 12.82 -27.22
N VAL A 564 6.57 12.79 -28.00
CA VAL A 564 6.90 11.65 -28.83
C VAL A 564 7.00 10.47 -27.87
N GLU A 565 6.18 9.43 -28.06
CA GLU A 565 6.45 8.12 -27.48
C GLU A 565 7.83 7.68 -27.98
N GLN A 566 8.87 7.96 -27.20
CA GLN A 566 10.17 7.35 -27.41
C GLN A 566 10.01 5.89 -27.03
N GLN A 567 9.97 5.06 -28.06
CA GLN A 567 10.35 3.66 -27.98
C GLN A 567 11.70 3.60 -27.26
N ASN A 568 11.67 3.29 -25.97
CA ASN A 568 12.86 3.22 -25.15
C ASN A 568 13.54 1.88 -25.45
N ASP A 569 14.73 1.92 -26.03
CA ASP A 569 15.56 0.75 -26.18
C ASP A 569 16.18 0.39 -24.81
N TYR A 570 16.34 -0.90 -24.55
CA TYR A 570 16.84 -1.40 -23.27
C TYR A 570 18.16 -2.13 -23.44
N LEU A 571 19.01 -2.00 -22.42
CA LEU A 571 20.29 -2.68 -22.29
C LEU A 571 20.26 -3.60 -21.06
N ILE A 572 20.68 -4.86 -21.23
CA ILE A 572 20.81 -5.85 -20.16
C ILE A 572 22.28 -5.97 -19.76
N VAL A 573 22.57 -5.90 -18.46
CA VAL A 573 23.92 -6.11 -17.91
C VAL A 573 24.32 -7.59 -17.98
N THR A 574 25.46 -7.88 -18.63
CA THR A 574 25.94 -9.24 -18.91
C THR A 574 27.05 -9.71 -17.96
N THR A 575 27.60 -8.82 -17.13
CA THR A 575 28.62 -9.16 -16.12
C THR A 575 28.02 -9.22 -14.73
N ASN A 576 28.66 -9.95 -13.79
CA ASN A 576 28.20 -10.05 -12.40
C ASN A 576 27.91 -8.68 -11.76
N GLN A 577 28.80 -7.71 -12.02
CA GLN A 577 28.64 -6.31 -11.66
C GLN A 577 29.20 -5.41 -12.77
N ALA A 578 28.62 -4.23 -12.92
CA ALA A 578 29.11 -3.18 -13.81
C ALA A 578 28.95 -1.80 -13.14
N ASN A 579 29.90 -0.90 -13.38
CA ASN A 579 29.86 0.46 -12.85
C ASN A 579 29.20 1.40 -13.86
N ILE A 580 28.25 2.20 -13.39
CA ILE A 580 27.75 3.36 -14.11
C ILE A 580 28.57 4.57 -13.68
N ARG A 581 29.10 5.33 -14.64
CA ARG A 581 30.07 6.41 -14.40
C ARG A 581 29.55 7.77 -14.84
N VAL A 582 30.10 8.84 -14.25
CA VAL A 582 29.70 10.22 -14.59
C VAL A 582 30.07 10.61 -16.03
N GLN A 583 31.09 9.97 -16.60
CA GLN A 583 31.62 10.20 -17.94
C GLN A 583 31.98 8.86 -18.59
N PRO A 584 32.01 8.77 -19.93
CA PRO A 584 32.34 7.56 -20.66
C PRO A 584 33.85 7.31 -20.65
N SER A 585 34.39 6.92 -19.49
CA SER A 585 35.81 6.60 -19.31
C SER A 585 35.98 5.66 -18.12
N LEU A 586 37.00 4.79 -18.17
CA LEU A 586 37.35 3.92 -17.05
C LEU A 586 37.91 4.67 -15.82
N ASP A 587 38.40 5.90 -16.02
CA ASP A 587 38.95 6.74 -14.95
C ASP A 587 37.88 7.65 -14.30
N ALA A 588 36.70 7.76 -14.92
CA ALA A 588 35.60 8.58 -14.41
C ALA A 588 34.97 7.99 -13.14
N LYS A 589 34.60 8.83 -12.17
CA LYS A 589 33.96 8.37 -10.91
C LYS A 589 32.69 7.54 -11.15
N ALA A 590 32.55 6.42 -10.44
CA ALA A 590 31.33 5.63 -10.44
C ALA A 590 30.21 6.36 -9.68
N VAL A 591 29.05 6.46 -10.32
CA VAL A 591 27.80 7.02 -9.78
C VAL A 591 26.98 5.94 -9.11
N SER A 592 26.97 4.73 -9.70
CA SER A 592 26.23 3.58 -9.18
C SER A 592 26.86 2.27 -9.66
N VAL A 593 26.45 1.16 -9.06
CA VAL A 593 26.83 -0.21 -9.44
C VAL A 593 25.57 -0.99 -9.74
N VAL A 594 25.56 -1.66 -10.90
CA VAL A 594 24.45 -2.50 -11.38
C VAL A 594 24.90 -3.95 -11.50
N ASN A 595 23.99 -4.89 -11.33
CA ASN A 595 24.27 -6.32 -11.29
C ASN A 595 23.83 -7.04 -12.59
N HIS A 596 24.29 -8.28 -12.76
CA HIS A 596 23.88 -9.13 -13.87
C HIS A 596 22.35 -9.20 -14.02
N GLN A 597 21.86 -9.13 -15.25
CA GLN A 597 20.44 -9.06 -15.64
C GLN A 597 19.69 -7.78 -15.26
N ASP A 598 20.36 -6.77 -14.69
CA ASP A 598 19.72 -5.46 -14.54
C ASP A 598 19.41 -4.87 -15.92
N ARG A 599 18.17 -4.37 -16.06
CA ARG A 599 17.65 -3.74 -17.28
C ARG A 599 17.78 -2.23 -17.15
N LEU A 600 18.46 -1.62 -18.11
CA LEU A 600 18.79 -0.18 -18.14
C LEU A 600 18.09 0.48 -19.31
N VAL A 601 17.55 1.69 -19.09
CA VAL A 601 16.91 2.46 -20.16
C VAL A 601 18.00 3.18 -20.95
N TYR A 602 18.12 2.94 -22.25
CA TYR A 602 19.06 3.65 -23.11
C TYR A 602 18.53 5.04 -23.45
N SER A 603 19.31 6.08 -23.20
CA SER A 603 18.88 7.48 -23.42
C SER A 603 19.18 8.00 -24.81
N ASN A 604 19.41 7.13 -25.81
CA ASN A 604 19.77 7.49 -27.18
C ASN A 604 21.08 8.29 -27.34
N GLU A 605 21.99 8.20 -26.36
CA GLU A 605 23.32 8.82 -26.42
C GLU A 605 24.42 7.76 -26.28
N GLN A 606 25.40 7.79 -27.18
CA GLN A 606 26.60 6.95 -27.12
C GLN A 606 27.86 7.77 -27.39
N MET A 607 28.99 7.34 -26.84
CA MET A 607 30.28 8.01 -27.00
C MET A 607 31.41 6.98 -26.99
N GLU A 608 32.43 7.18 -27.82
CA GLU A 608 33.67 6.42 -27.76
C GLU A 608 34.69 7.17 -26.88
N ASP A 609 35.39 6.44 -26.03
CA ASP A 609 36.49 6.98 -25.23
C ASP A 609 37.82 7.02 -26.00
N GLU A 610 38.87 7.55 -25.37
CA GLU A 610 40.22 7.68 -25.97
C GLU A 610 40.84 6.33 -26.37
N ASP A 611 40.38 5.23 -25.76
CA ASP A 611 40.78 3.85 -26.08
C ASP A 611 39.90 3.19 -27.16
N GLY A 612 38.98 3.94 -27.77
CA GLY A 612 38.06 3.47 -28.80
C GLY A 612 36.96 2.54 -28.28
N ARG A 613 36.65 2.59 -26.98
CA ARG A 613 35.57 1.80 -26.38
C ARG A 613 34.28 2.60 -26.40
N LEU A 614 33.21 1.97 -26.90
CA LEU A 614 31.87 2.54 -26.94
C LEU A 614 31.20 2.49 -25.56
N TRP A 615 30.55 3.58 -25.18
CA TRP A 615 29.78 3.75 -23.97
C TRP A 615 28.35 4.18 -24.31
N TYR A 616 27.40 3.66 -23.55
CA TYR A 616 25.99 4.02 -23.65
C TYR A 616 25.58 4.85 -22.44
N LYS A 617 24.83 5.91 -22.67
CA LYS A 617 24.20 6.67 -21.60
C LYS A 617 22.88 6.01 -21.22
N VAL A 618 22.73 5.75 -19.93
CA VAL A 618 21.62 4.98 -19.37
C VAL A 618 20.95 5.72 -18.22
N ILE A 619 19.66 5.49 -18.06
CA ILE A 619 18.86 6.01 -16.94
C ILE A 619 18.49 4.84 -16.02
N LEU A 620 18.75 5.01 -14.73
CA LEU A 620 18.45 4.06 -13.66
C LEU A 620 17.00 4.18 -13.19
N LYS A 621 16.51 3.16 -12.45
CA LYS A 621 15.14 3.12 -11.90
C LYS A 621 14.81 4.29 -10.97
N ASP A 622 15.82 4.87 -10.33
CA ASP A 622 15.70 6.03 -9.44
C ASP A 622 15.80 7.38 -10.18
N GLY A 623 15.93 7.36 -11.51
CA GLY A 623 16.06 8.53 -12.37
C GLY A 623 17.48 9.07 -12.53
N GLN A 624 18.49 8.47 -11.88
CA GLN A 624 19.89 8.87 -12.08
C GLN A 624 20.39 8.44 -13.47
N ALA A 625 21.15 9.31 -14.12
CA ALA A 625 21.76 9.02 -15.43
C ALA A 625 23.27 8.87 -15.33
N GLY A 626 23.84 7.99 -16.14
CA GLY A 626 25.29 7.84 -16.27
C GLY A 626 25.69 6.98 -17.46
N TRP A 627 26.98 6.68 -17.58
CA TRP A 627 27.57 5.97 -18.70
C TRP A 627 27.95 4.55 -18.31
N ILE A 628 27.58 3.58 -19.14
CA ILE A 628 27.96 2.16 -18.99
C ILE A 628 28.68 1.68 -20.24
N SER A 629 29.69 0.83 -20.06
CA SER A 629 30.48 0.32 -21.18
C SER A 629 29.70 -0.69 -22.00
N SER A 630 29.76 -0.58 -23.33
CA SER A 630 29.22 -1.58 -24.26
C SER A 630 29.74 -3.00 -24.05
N LYS A 631 30.90 -3.18 -23.40
CA LYS A 631 31.48 -4.51 -23.09
C LYS A 631 30.78 -5.24 -21.94
N THR A 632 29.95 -4.55 -21.16
CA THR A 632 29.28 -5.10 -19.97
C THR A 632 27.77 -5.17 -20.13
N VAL A 633 27.24 -4.85 -21.31
CA VAL A 633 25.81 -4.85 -21.62
C VAL A 633 25.53 -5.41 -23.01
N GLN A 634 24.30 -5.86 -23.25
CA GLN A 634 23.77 -6.20 -24.57
C GLN A 634 22.39 -5.57 -24.75
N TRP A 635 21.96 -5.38 -25.99
CA TRP A 635 20.58 -4.98 -26.27
C TRP A 635 19.61 -6.09 -25.84
N ASP A 636 18.52 -5.70 -25.19
CA ASP A 636 17.42 -6.58 -24.79
C ASP A 636 16.67 -7.18 -25.99
#